data_AF-A0A9W9XII8-F1
#
_entry.id   AF-A0A9W9XII8-F1
#
_cell.length_a   1.000
_cell.length_b   1.000
_cell.length_c   1.000
_cell.angle_alpha   90.00
_cell.angle_beta   90.00
_cell.angle_gamma   90.00
#
_symmetry.space_group_name_H-M   'P 1'
#
loop_
_entity.id
_entity.type
_entity.pdbx_description
1 polymer ?
#
loop_
_entity_poly.entity_id
_entity_poly.type
_entity_poly.pdbx_seq_one_letter_code
_entity_poly.pdbx_strand_id
1 'polypeptide(L)'
;MENSRVDRLWDRTRSLYSRHRYHGVADDRQPDQTELIGVHGQPPASSLSSFLEIPQASYSSAAQPASVDEDDGLLECAGNRRIQAVTRAENFDPISRTQKTEWIDGVYLCARAGAFILLINLVFIAIAAGLASRHPENGSLSDSAVIYEGSCDVSKRWDIALHLIINILSTSILAASNYCMQTIIAPTREEVDAHHAQRKWLDIGTASVRNLSAIGRDRLALWVILMITATPFHLMYNSIIFGSSSTVKYRAVIGPKDLNSSNIWNLTTPGLEKCFMSSASDLSWDEFASEIADGNYRRISTQQCIQTSQTTQSGIKGIIALADNLTISNGGNTSILETAIKNYGQRASGNMFHDSFLSAARFFNQSAGLHSTTACLNTNANQEPFTYNASQDSYTGLSGYGVNEYNITGCLTIKAPEHCQLLYSPAISIAIMLAGCAKVAAMFFAARISRGRLPPLLTIGDAISSFLTNPDPTTEGLCWITAADIQKGHWKSVKSTGRFTVTPPNSLGEAITYKRLSKRKFWMRAASCWRWAATLFMCLSCIIVGICLFEFYTMYGMNQFTHDVKQWFSSTIDTRSYGFVAALEGASWTMLSAVVVANTPQLIITICYYCYNGVLTSILAASEYSSYGVKRKPLRVTWPIKGSQQRSTYWLSIPYQYTAPILVLYMALHWLVSQSIFYLVLVPYVRDERINSDTISSLSYSSTPILLSILVGALMMLILFTLAFRKFDSVIPLASSSSAAISAACHPPKDESLDTAALGLVKWGQTISPAPWAMVGFQGINDQEEHCSFTSLDTVSPTMTKLYA
;
A
#
# COMPACT_ATOMS: atom_id res chain seq x y z
N MET A 1 12.97 26.23 49.00
CA MET A 1 14.07 26.16 48.00
C MET A 1 13.55 25.39 46.79
N GLU A 2 13.02 26.03 45.76
CA GLU A 2 12.78 25.37 44.46
C GLU A 2 12.49 26.41 43.37
N ASN A 3 13.42 26.54 42.40
CA ASN A 3 13.23 27.16 41.08
C ASN A 3 14.52 27.12 40.23
N SER A 4 15.71 27.09 40.84
CA SER A 4 17.01 27.15 40.14
C SER A 4 17.48 25.86 39.43
N ARG A 5 16.53 24.98 39.03
CA ARG A 5 16.78 23.75 38.27
C ARG A 5 16.21 23.75 36.84
N VAL A 6 15.28 24.65 36.51
CA VAL A 6 14.66 24.68 35.17
C VAL A 6 15.58 25.34 34.13
N ASP A 7 16.15 26.50 34.45
CA ASP A 7 16.97 27.29 33.50
C ASP A 7 18.21 26.52 33.01
N ARG A 8 18.81 25.71 33.91
CA ARG A 8 20.01 24.90 33.59
C ARG A 8 19.76 23.74 32.62
N LEU A 9 18.51 23.44 32.23
CA LEU A 9 18.24 22.58 31.06
C LEU A 9 18.22 23.36 29.74
N TRP A 10 17.79 24.63 29.75
CA TRP A 10 17.66 25.42 28.53
C TRP A 10 19.01 25.91 27.97
N ASP A 11 19.96 26.28 28.83
CA ASP A 11 21.32 26.61 28.35
C ASP A 11 22.02 25.38 27.73
N ARG A 12 21.74 24.19 28.25
CA ARG A 12 22.36 22.95 27.75
C ARG A 12 21.82 22.51 26.38
N THR A 13 20.61 22.94 25.99
CA THR A 13 20.07 22.68 24.65
C THR A 13 20.54 23.70 23.60
N ARG A 14 20.85 24.95 23.99
CA ARG A 14 21.49 25.92 23.08
C ARG A 14 22.91 25.53 22.65
N SER A 15 23.65 24.83 23.52
CA SER A 15 25.02 24.34 23.22
C SER A 15 25.09 23.42 21.98
N LEU A 16 24.04 22.64 21.70
CA LEU A 16 24.01 21.66 20.60
C LEU A 16 23.82 22.27 19.19
N TYR A 17 23.60 23.60 19.09
CA TYR A 17 23.47 24.31 17.80
C TYR A 17 24.70 25.13 17.41
N SER A 18 25.89 24.79 17.96
CA SER A 18 27.16 25.38 17.56
C SER A 18 27.55 25.01 16.12
N ARG A 19 27.41 25.96 15.18
CA ARG A 19 28.00 25.88 13.83
C ARG A 19 29.52 25.78 13.95
N HIS A 20 30.07 24.60 13.69
CA HIS A 20 31.51 24.45 13.44
C HIS A 20 31.86 25.12 12.09
N ARG A 21 32.27 26.40 12.16
CA ARG A 21 33.02 27.03 11.07
C ARG A 21 34.42 26.44 11.08
N TYR A 22 34.83 25.83 9.96
CA TYR A 22 36.25 25.65 9.69
C TYR A 22 36.84 27.03 9.34
N HIS A 23 37.90 27.43 10.03
CA HIS A 23 38.75 28.57 9.63
C HIS A 23 39.99 28.05 8.90
N GLY A 24 40.38 28.74 7.83
CA GLY A 24 41.59 28.47 7.08
C GLY A 24 41.80 29.53 6.01
N VAL A 25 43.00 30.13 6.00
CA VAL A 25 43.39 31.30 5.18
C VAL A 25 42.65 32.60 5.58
N ALA A 26 43.35 33.72 5.42
CA ALA A 26 42.90 35.06 5.82
C ALA A 26 43.02 36.03 4.63
N ASP A 27 42.24 37.11 4.67
CA ASP A 27 42.48 38.35 3.92
C ASP A 27 41.89 39.53 4.71
N ASP A 28 42.45 40.72 4.55
CA ASP A 28 42.21 41.89 5.41
C ASP A 28 41.16 42.85 4.83
N ARG A 29 40.22 43.29 5.68
CA ARG A 29 39.73 44.69 5.76
C ARG A 29 38.74 44.91 6.91
N GLN A 30 38.71 46.15 7.42
CA GLN A 30 37.84 46.57 8.53
C GLN A 30 36.38 46.77 8.08
N PRO A 31 35.42 46.65 9.01
CA PRO A 31 34.02 46.99 8.76
C PRO A 31 33.77 48.50 8.87
N ASP A 32 32.75 49.00 8.17
CA ASP A 32 32.21 50.34 8.36
C ASP A 32 30.79 50.28 8.96
N GLN A 33 30.37 51.33 9.65
CA GLN A 33 29.16 51.36 10.48
C GLN A 33 28.03 52.18 9.85
N THR A 34 26.80 51.66 9.86
CA THR A 34 25.61 52.51 10.03
C THR A 34 24.41 51.72 10.57
N GLU A 35 23.89 52.14 11.73
CA GLU A 35 22.51 51.86 12.14
C GLU A 35 21.61 53.02 11.71
N LEU A 36 20.31 52.77 11.50
CA LEU A 36 19.28 53.78 11.81
C LEU A 36 17.91 53.12 12.06
N ILE A 37 17.01 53.84 12.73
CA ILE A 37 15.85 53.30 13.46
C ILE A 37 14.53 53.95 13.00
N GLY A 38 13.43 53.20 13.00
CA GLY A 38 12.05 53.70 12.88
C GLY A 38 11.10 52.74 12.17
N VAL A 39 9.83 52.48 12.52
CA VAL A 39 9.00 52.39 13.76
C VAL A 39 7.53 52.45 13.27
N HIS A 40 6.72 51.44 13.64
CA HIS A 40 5.24 51.32 13.58
C HIS A 40 4.40 51.65 12.31
N GLY A 41 3.40 50.79 12.05
CA GLY A 41 2.23 51.06 11.19
C GLY A 41 1.33 49.83 10.96
N GLN A 42 0.09 49.84 11.48
CA GLN A 42 -0.97 48.82 11.25
C GLN A 42 -2.33 49.34 11.79
N PRO A 43 -3.51 48.80 11.39
CA PRO A 43 -3.86 47.97 10.23
C PRO A 43 -4.57 48.88 9.16
N PRO A 44 -5.88 48.86 8.79
CA PRO A 44 -7.03 47.94 8.99
C PRO A 44 -7.24 46.99 7.78
N ALA A 45 -8.50 46.74 7.34
CA ALA A 45 -8.86 45.90 6.19
C ALA A 45 -10.21 46.29 5.55
N SER A 46 -10.49 45.87 4.30
CA SER A 46 -11.86 45.83 3.73
C SER A 46 -12.00 44.91 2.49
N SER A 47 -13.14 44.19 2.45
CA SER A 47 -14.06 43.80 1.33
C SER A 47 -13.70 44.07 -0.16
N LEU A 48 -14.15 43.32 -1.19
CA LEU A 48 -15.01 42.13 -1.31
C LEU A 48 -14.90 41.48 -2.73
N SER A 49 -15.30 40.21 -2.88
CA SER A 49 -15.99 39.56 -4.03
C SER A 49 -15.51 39.66 -5.50
N SER A 50 -15.75 38.57 -6.27
CA SER A 50 -15.74 38.45 -7.75
C SER A 50 -14.37 38.63 -8.44
N PHE A 51 -14.02 37.91 -9.52
CA PHE A 51 -14.82 37.25 -10.55
C PHE A 51 -14.51 35.77 -10.80
N LEU A 52 -15.47 35.06 -11.40
CA LEU A 52 -15.28 33.82 -12.14
C LEU A 52 -15.02 34.17 -13.62
N GLU A 53 -14.03 33.56 -14.25
CA GLU A 53 -14.10 33.23 -15.68
C GLU A 53 -13.06 32.17 -16.07
N ILE A 54 -13.43 31.27 -16.99
CA ILE A 54 -12.59 30.17 -17.50
C ILE A 54 -12.72 30.14 -19.02
N PRO A 55 -11.66 30.46 -19.79
CA PRO A 55 -11.65 30.24 -21.23
C PRO A 55 -11.50 28.74 -21.54
N GLN A 56 -12.52 28.14 -22.17
CA GLN A 56 -12.39 26.81 -22.77
C GLN A 56 -11.62 26.91 -24.09
N ALA A 57 -10.67 26.01 -24.33
CA ALA A 57 -9.98 25.90 -25.62
C ALA A 57 -10.77 24.98 -26.56
N SER A 58 -11.27 25.53 -27.67
CA SER A 58 -11.94 24.78 -28.74
C SER A 58 -10.97 24.46 -29.87
N TYR A 59 -10.81 23.16 -30.17
CA TYR A 59 -10.13 22.72 -31.40
C TYR A 59 -11.12 22.72 -32.57
N SER A 60 -10.64 23.14 -33.75
CA SER A 60 -11.24 22.80 -35.04
C SER A 60 -10.11 22.51 -36.03
N SER A 61 -10.40 21.67 -37.04
CA SER A 61 -9.40 21.14 -37.96
C SER A 61 -9.74 21.42 -39.42
N ALA A 62 -8.73 21.75 -40.20
CA ALA A 62 -8.69 21.69 -41.67
C ALA A 62 -7.23 21.45 -42.10
N ALA A 63 -7.01 20.98 -43.34
CA ALA A 63 -5.69 20.55 -43.78
C ALA A 63 -5.43 20.83 -45.27
N GLN A 64 -4.14 20.86 -45.63
CA GLN A 64 -3.56 20.82 -46.99
C GLN A 64 -3.80 22.03 -47.90
N PRO A 65 -3.00 22.20 -48.99
CA PRO A 65 -1.59 21.81 -49.18
C PRO A 65 -0.71 23.00 -49.65
N ALA A 66 0.53 22.72 -50.04
CA ALA A 66 1.53 23.70 -50.47
C ALA A 66 1.40 24.15 -51.94
N SER A 67 2.08 25.27 -52.26
CA SER A 67 2.65 25.55 -53.59
C SER A 67 4.12 25.94 -53.43
N VAL A 68 4.93 25.57 -54.43
CA VAL A 68 6.33 25.99 -54.61
C VAL A 68 6.35 26.94 -55.80
N ASP A 69 7.17 27.98 -55.76
CA ASP A 69 7.75 28.60 -56.95
C ASP A 69 9.16 29.09 -56.61
N GLU A 70 10.12 28.81 -57.49
CA GLU A 70 11.46 29.42 -57.54
C GLU A 70 11.50 30.32 -58.79
N ASP A 71 12.16 31.48 -58.73
CA ASP A 71 12.76 32.09 -59.92
C ASP A 71 13.98 32.96 -59.54
N ASP A 72 14.87 33.17 -60.52
CA ASP A 72 16.24 33.66 -60.34
C ASP A 72 16.38 35.20 -60.36
N GLY A 73 17.50 35.71 -59.82
CA GLY A 73 17.78 37.15 -59.77
C GLY A 73 19.24 37.50 -59.46
N LEU A 74 20.07 37.63 -60.49
CA LEU A 74 21.53 37.87 -60.40
C LEU A 74 21.93 39.35 -60.59
N LEU A 75 23.11 39.73 -60.05
CA LEU A 75 23.95 40.91 -60.39
C LEU A 75 23.35 42.32 -60.05
N GLU A 76 24.04 43.31 -59.44
CA GLU A 76 25.47 43.59 -59.29
C GLU A 76 25.76 44.77 -58.29
N CYS A 77 26.97 44.73 -57.70
CA CYS A 77 27.81 45.70 -56.98
C CYS A 77 27.41 47.15 -56.54
N ALA A 78 28.14 47.55 -55.46
CA ALA A 78 28.66 48.89 -55.13
C ALA A 78 27.82 49.89 -54.30
N GLY A 79 28.07 49.91 -52.97
CA GLY A 79 27.61 50.96 -52.04
C GLY A 79 28.53 51.12 -50.82
N ASN A 80 29.61 51.89 -50.97
CA ASN A 80 30.71 51.91 -50.00
C ASN A 80 30.51 52.92 -48.84
N ARG A 81 30.28 52.43 -47.61
CA ARG A 81 30.47 53.20 -46.36
C ARG A 81 31.17 52.35 -45.30
N ARG A 82 31.96 53.02 -44.45
CA ARG A 82 33.00 52.43 -43.60
C ARG A 82 32.79 52.86 -42.15
N ILE A 83 33.17 51.99 -41.20
CA ILE A 83 33.20 52.25 -39.73
C ILE A 83 31.76 52.33 -39.16
N GLN A 84 31.35 51.56 -38.16
CA GLN A 84 32.06 51.29 -36.90
C GLN A 84 31.75 49.88 -36.34
N ALA A 85 32.76 49.21 -35.78
CA ALA A 85 32.53 47.94 -35.08
C ALA A 85 31.97 48.22 -33.67
N VAL A 86 30.73 47.79 -33.41
CA VAL A 86 30.12 47.82 -32.07
C VAL A 86 30.09 46.40 -31.53
N THR A 87 31.01 46.09 -30.62
CA THR A 87 31.02 44.86 -29.85
C THR A 87 29.82 44.83 -28.90
N ARG A 88 28.70 44.26 -29.34
CA ARG A 88 27.58 43.93 -28.44
C ARG A 88 27.93 42.68 -27.66
N ALA A 89 28.72 42.85 -26.60
CA ALA A 89 28.79 41.85 -25.54
C ALA A 89 27.40 41.79 -24.88
N GLU A 90 26.65 40.72 -25.16
CA GLU A 90 25.42 40.45 -24.42
C GLU A 90 25.81 39.89 -23.06
N ASN A 91 25.69 40.74 -22.04
CA ASN A 91 25.91 40.35 -20.66
C ASN A 91 24.88 39.28 -20.26
N PHE A 92 25.32 38.02 -20.25
CA PHE A 92 24.61 36.96 -19.53
C PHE A 92 24.70 37.27 -18.03
N ASP A 93 23.65 37.88 -17.48
CA ASP A 93 23.52 38.12 -16.04
C ASP A 93 23.61 36.78 -15.26
N PRO A 94 24.18 36.76 -14.03
CA PRO A 94 24.47 35.51 -13.35
C PRO A 94 23.21 34.69 -13.02
N ILE A 95 23.14 33.47 -13.58
CA ILE A 95 22.04 32.49 -13.51
C ILE A 95 21.64 32.07 -12.05
N SER A 96 22.36 32.54 -11.04
CA SER A 96 22.36 32.04 -9.65
C SER A 96 21.13 32.36 -8.78
N ARG A 97 20.26 33.31 -9.16
CA ARG A 97 19.16 33.78 -8.29
C ARG A 97 17.77 33.20 -8.59
N THR A 98 17.40 32.99 -9.85
CA THR A 98 16.03 32.57 -10.24
C THR A 98 15.78 31.08 -10.03
N GLN A 99 16.77 30.22 -10.30
CA GLN A 99 16.63 28.75 -10.28
C GLN A 99 16.32 28.15 -8.90
N LYS A 100 16.46 28.92 -7.81
CA LYS A 100 16.36 28.42 -6.42
C LYS A 100 14.93 28.18 -5.89
N THR A 101 13.88 28.33 -6.71
CA THR A 101 12.49 28.23 -6.21
C THR A 101 11.60 27.20 -6.90
N GLU A 102 11.66 26.99 -8.21
CA GLU A 102 10.72 26.08 -8.91
C GLU A 102 10.85 24.61 -8.44
N TRP A 103 12.02 24.20 -7.92
CA TRP A 103 12.27 22.80 -7.58
C TRP A 103 11.52 22.25 -6.36
N ILE A 104 11.00 23.14 -5.51
CA ILE A 104 10.29 22.75 -4.29
C ILE A 104 8.79 22.49 -4.53
N ASP A 105 8.25 22.93 -5.67
CA ASP A 105 6.81 22.97 -5.90
C ASP A 105 6.17 21.58 -5.94
N GLY A 106 6.91 20.55 -6.40
CA GLY A 106 6.47 19.16 -6.28
C GLY A 106 6.29 18.70 -4.83
N VAL A 107 7.14 19.16 -3.90
CA VAL A 107 7.05 18.84 -2.47
C VAL A 107 5.90 19.63 -1.82
N TYR A 108 5.71 20.90 -2.18
CA TYR A 108 4.54 21.67 -1.73
C TYR A 108 3.23 21.11 -2.27
N LEU A 109 3.18 20.63 -3.52
CA LEU A 109 2.01 19.96 -4.08
C LEU A 109 1.67 18.67 -3.31
N CYS A 110 2.68 17.86 -2.97
CA CYS A 110 2.50 16.71 -2.08
C CYS A 110 1.95 17.12 -0.71
N ALA A 111 2.51 18.15 -0.08
CA ALA A 111 2.06 18.63 1.23
C ALA A 111 0.63 19.18 1.20
N ARG A 112 0.25 19.91 0.13
CA ARG A 112 -1.12 20.40 -0.09
C ARG A 112 -2.11 19.25 -0.35
N ALA A 113 -1.72 18.23 -1.13
CA ALA A 113 -2.54 17.04 -1.32
C ALA A 113 -2.73 16.26 0.00
N GLY A 114 -1.68 16.12 0.81
CA GLY A 114 -1.76 15.53 2.14
C GLY A 114 -2.70 16.32 3.08
N ALA A 115 -2.62 17.66 3.06
CA ALA A 115 -3.52 18.52 3.83
C ALA A 115 -4.99 18.43 3.36
N PHE A 116 -5.23 18.24 2.07
CA PHE A 116 -6.57 18.02 1.52
C PHE A 116 -7.13 16.65 1.93
N ILE A 117 -6.32 15.58 1.92
CA ILE A 117 -6.71 14.27 2.46
C ILE A 117 -7.01 14.36 3.96
N LEU A 118 -6.20 15.10 4.73
CA LEU A 118 -6.44 15.34 6.15
C LEU A 118 -7.77 16.08 6.41
N LEU A 119 -8.12 17.04 5.55
CA LEU A 119 -9.42 17.73 5.60
C LEU A 119 -10.59 16.80 5.27
N ILE A 120 -10.46 15.93 4.25
CA ILE A 120 -11.46 14.90 3.94
C ILE A 120 -11.67 13.98 5.16
N ASN A 121 -10.58 13.53 5.79
CA ASN A 121 -10.65 12.68 6.98
C ASN A 121 -11.32 13.40 8.16
N LEU A 122 -11.07 14.71 8.34
CA LEU A 122 -11.72 15.51 9.37
C LEU A 122 -13.23 15.64 9.13
N VAL A 123 -13.64 15.91 7.89
CA VAL A 123 -15.06 15.97 7.49
C VAL A 123 -15.73 14.61 7.68
N PHE A 124 -15.08 13.52 7.28
CA PHE A 124 -15.55 12.15 7.44
C PHE A 124 -15.78 11.77 8.91
N ILE A 125 -14.80 12.04 9.78
CA ILE A 125 -14.90 11.80 11.23
C ILE A 125 -15.99 12.69 11.87
N ALA A 126 -16.13 13.95 11.43
CA ALA A 126 -17.18 14.85 11.91
C ALA A 126 -18.58 14.38 11.49
N ILE A 127 -18.74 13.84 10.28
CA ILE A 127 -20.00 13.23 9.81
C ILE A 127 -20.30 11.97 10.63
N ALA A 128 -19.32 11.09 10.85
CA ALA A 128 -19.51 9.90 11.68
C ALA A 128 -19.94 10.25 13.11
N ALA A 129 -19.27 11.22 13.76
CA ALA A 129 -19.65 11.70 15.08
C ALA A 129 -21.05 12.35 15.11
N GLY A 130 -21.42 13.11 14.06
CA GLY A 130 -22.74 13.74 13.91
C GLY A 130 -23.89 12.78 13.54
N LEU A 131 -23.57 11.58 13.06
CA LEU A 131 -24.51 10.46 12.94
C LEU A 131 -24.62 9.72 14.27
N ALA A 132 -23.49 9.43 14.92
CA ALA A 132 -23.45 8.73 16.21
C ALA A 132 -24.18 9.46 17.33
N SER A 133 -24.20 10.79 17.33
CA SER A 133 -24.95 11.60 18.30
C SER A 133 -26.49 11.44 18.22
N ARG A 134 -27.00 10.76 17.18
CA ARG A 134 -28.43 10.43 17.03
C ARG A 134 -28.85 9.16 17.78
N HIS A 135 -27.90 8.32 18.17
CA HIS A 135 -28.15 7.07 18.88
C HIS A 135 -27.82 7.27 20.37
N PRO A 136 -28.81 7.49 21.27
CA PRO A 136 -28.56 7.84 22.67
C PRO A 136 -27.92 6.71 23.50
N GLU A 137 -27.90 5.48 23.00
CA GLU A 137 -27.16 4.35 23.59
C GLU A 137 -25.64 4.45 23.42
N ASN A 138 -25.15 5.34 22.54
CA ASN A 138 -23.71 5.56 22.37
C ASN A 138 -23.15 6.30 23.61
N GLY A 139 -22.54 5.54 24.53
CA GLY A 139 -21.84 6.09 25.68
C GLY A 139 -20.71 7.05 25.25
N SER A 140 -20.55 8.16 25.98
CA SER A 140 -19.64 9.28 25.65
C SER A 140 -18.15 8.91 25.50
N LEU A 141 -17.75 7.69 25.88
CA LEU A 141 -16.38 7.18 25.76
C LEU A 141 -16.34 5.68 25.40
N SER A 142 -17.25 5.20 24.54
CA SER A 142 -17.21 3.83 24.05
C SER A 142 -16.12 3.60 22.98
N ASP A 143 -15.50 2.42 22.98
CA ASP A 143 -14.49 2.01 21.98
C ASP A 143 -15.03 2.04 20.53
N SER A 144 -16.34 1.82 20.41
CA SER A 144 -17.11 1.90 19.17
C SER A 144 -18.47 2.56 19.41
N ALA A 145 -19.01 3.22 18.39
CA ALA A 145 -20.30 3.89 18.44
C ALA A 145 -21.08 3.67 17.13
N VAL A 146 -22.38 3.43 17.23
CA VAL A 146 -23.29 3.15 16.11
C VAL A 146 -23.54 4.43 15.30
N ILE A 147 -23.36 4.37 13.98
CA ILE A 147 -23.65 5.46 13.02
C ILE A 147 -24.81 5.15 12.07
N TYR A 148 -25.20 3.87 11.98
CA TYR A 148 -26.37 3.38 11.26
C TYR A 148 -26.83 2.07 11.89
N GLU A 149 -28.13 1.84 11.96
CA GLU A 149 -28.74 0.54 12.27
C GLU A 149 -29.89 0.26 11.29
N GLY A 150 -30.01 -0.99 10.85
CA GLY A 150 -31.09 -1.43 9.98
C GLY A 150 -30.66 -2.60 9.10
N SER A 151 -31.08 -2.57 7.83
CA SER A 151 -30.86 -3.68 6.89
C SER A 151 -29.37 -3.98 6.67
N CYS A 152 -29.03 -5.27 6.75
CA CYS A 152 -27.69 -5.78 6.50
C CYS A 152 -27.20 -5.45 5.08
N ASP A 153 -28.11 -5.41 4.11
CA ASP A 153 -27.82 -5.10 2.71
C ASP A 153 -27.36 -3.64 2.51
N VAL A 154 -27.90 -2.71 3.31
CA VAL A 154 -27.50 -1.29 3.31
C VAL A 154 -26.18 -1.10 4.05
N SER A 155 -26.04 -1.69 5.25
CA SER A 155 -24.79 -1.63 6.03
C SER A 155 -23.61 -2.18 5.23
N LYS A 156 -23.76 -3.36 4.62
CA LYS A 156 -22.73 -4.01 3.79
C LYS A 156 -22.31 -3.19 2.57
N ARG A 157 -23.26 -2.54 1.87
CA ARG A 157 -22.95 -1.66 0.72
C ARG A 157 -22.13 -0.44 1.15
N TRP A 158 -22.46 0.16 2.29
CA TRP A 158 -21.70 1.27 2.84
C TRP A 158 -20.32 0.84 3.34
N ASP A 159 -20.22 -0.28 4.07
CA ASP A 159 -18.94 -0.83 4.52
C ASP A 159 -17.96 -1.02 3.35
N ILE A 160 -18.38 -1.72 2.28
CA ILE A 160 -17.56 -1.95 1.08
C ILE A 160 -17.11 -0.63 0.43
N ALA A 161 -18.01 0.34 0.30
CA ALA A 161 -17.74 1.63 -0.34
C ALA A 161 -16.81 2.52 0.51
N LEU A 162 -16.99 2.52 1.82
CA LEU A 162 -16.18 3.30 2.76
C LEU A 162 -14.77 2.70 2.89
N HIS A 163 -14.65 1.36 2.94
CA HIS A 163 -13.36 0.67 2.81
C HIS A 163 -12.64 1.02 1.50
N LEU A 164 -13.34 1.11 0.36
CA LEU A 164 -12.74 1.53 -0.90
C LEU A 164 -12.19 2.96 -0.82
N ILE A 165 -12.97 3.91 -0.28
CA ILE A 165 -12.54 5.32 -0.08
C ILE A 165 -11.34 5.40 0.86
N ILE A 166 -11.35 4.68 1.99
CA ILE A 166 -10.25 4.62 2.95
C ILE A 166 -8.96 4.14 2.28
N ASN A 167 -9.01 3.08 1.48
CA ASN A 167 -7.84 2.56 0.76
C ASN A 167 -7.33 3.51 -0.35
N ILE A 168 -8.23 4.20 -1.06
CA ILE A 168 -7.86 5.26 -2.03
C ILE A 168 -7.09 6.39 -1.32
N LEU A 169 -7.62 6.90 -0.21
CA LEU A 169 -7.02 8.00 0.56
C LEU A 169 -5.68 7.57 1.20
N SER A 170 -5.62 6.36 1.75
CA SER A 170 -4.40 5.78 2.32
C SER A 170 -3.28 5.60 1.28
N THR A 171 -3.60 5.01 0.13
CA THR A 171 -2.66 4.86 -0.99
C THR A 171 -2.19 6.23 -1.53
N SER A 172 -3.08 7.22 -1.56
CA SER A 172 -2.77 8.57 -2.05
C SER A 172 -1.81 9.33 -1.12
N ILE A 173 -2.05 9.32 0.20
CA ILE A 173 -1.13 9.96 1.16
C ILE A 173 0.19 9.20 1.27
N LEU A 174 0.18 7.87 1.09
CA LEU A 174 1.39 7.06 0.95
C LEU A 174 2.23 7.53 -0.25
N ALA A 175 1.64 7.62 -1.45
CA ALA A 175 2.32 8.05 -2.66
C ALA A 175 2.91 9.47 -2.55
N ALA A 176 2.13 10.43 -2.05
CA ALA A 176 2.62 11.80 -1.82
C ALA A 176 3.77 11.84 -0.80
N SER A 177 3.68 11.07 0.30
CA SER A 177 4.77 10.99 1.28
C SER A 177 6.03 10.29 0.76
N ASN A 178 5.89 9.30 -0.13
CA ASN A 178 6.99 8.64 -0.81
C ASN A 178 7.79 9.62 -1.69
N TYR A 179 7.11 10.54 -2.41
CA TYR A 179 7.79 11.61 -3.15
C TYR A 179 8.56 12.56 -2.22
N CYS A 180 7.95 13.02 -1.13
CA CYS A 180 8.64 13.83 -0.11
C CYS A 180 9.89 13.11 0.43
N MET A 181 9.77 11.83 0.79
CA MET A 181 10.89 11.01 1.27
C MET A 181 12.01 10.85 0.23
N GLN A 182 11.67 10.65 -1.05
CA GLN A 182 12.64 10.61 -2.14
C GLN A 182 13.36 11.96 -2.33
N THR A 183 12.68 13.08 -2.11
CA THR A 183 13.29 14.41 -2.24
C THR A 183 14.24 14.75 -1.08
N ILE A 184 13.90 14.32 0.13
CA ILE A 184 14.74 14.49 1.34
C ILE A 184 16.04 13.68 1.25
N ILE A 185 15.98 12.48 0.64
CA ILE A 185 17.06 11.49 0.61
C ILE A 185 17.95 11.55 -0.66
N ALA A 186 17.49 12.20 -1.73
CA ALA A 186 18.30 12.46 -2.92
C ALA A 186 19.47 13.41 -2.57
N PRO A 187 20.70 13.18 -3.06
CA PRO A 187 21.88 13.98 -2.73
C PRO A 187 22.01 15.23 -3.61
N THR A 188 22.73 16.24 -3.14
CA THR A 188 23.19 17.39 -3.97
C THR A 188 24.54 17.09 -4.63
N ARG A 189 24.95 17.92 -5.59
CA ARG A 189 26.28 17.82 -6.24
C ARG A 189 27.42 17.83 -5.22
N GLU A 190 27.42 18.82 -4.31
CA GLU A 190 28.41 18.94 -3.21
C GLU A 190 28.48 17.68 -2.32
N GLU A 191 27.34 17.09 -1.98
CA GLU A 191 27.29 15.87 -1.16
C GLU A 191 27.81 14.65 -1.93
N VAL A 192 27.61 14.59 -3.26
CA VAL A 192 28.22 13.58 -4.13
C VAL A 192 29.74 13.77 -4.20
N ASP A 193 30.22 14.99 -4.42
CA ASP A 193 31.65 15.32 -4.49
C ASP A 193 32.41 14.98 -3.20
N ALA A 194 31.86 15.34 -2.05
CA ALA A 194 32.43 15.02 -0.74
C ALA A 194 32.55 13.49 -0.49
N HIS A 195 31.69 12.68 -1.12
CA HIS A 195 31.78 11.21 -1.08
C HIS A 195 32.74 10.67 -2.15
N HIS A 196 32.75 11.25 -3.34
CA HIS A 196 33.61 10.87 -4.46
C HIS A 196 35.09 11.08 -4.16
N ALA A 197 35.44 12.19 -3.49
CA ALA A 197 36.78 12.42 -2.93
C ALA A 197 37.25 11.28 -2.00
N GLN A 198 36.33 10.61 -1.31
CA GLN A 198 36.60 9.46 -0.42
C GLN A 198 36.49 8.10 -1.15
N ARG A 199 36.33 8.10 -2.48
CA ARG A 199 35.98 6.94 -3.33
C ARG A 199 34.79 6.15 -2.76
N LYS A 200 33.78 6.89 -2.29
CA LYS A 200 32.43 6.44 -1.93
C LYS A 200 31.46 6.98 -2.98
N TRP A 201 30.33 6.29 -3.15
CA TRP A 201 29.31 6.65 -4.14
C TRP A 201 27.93 6.68 -3.47
N LEU A 202 27.03 7.49 -4.00
CA LEU A 202 25.65 7.64 -3.53
C LEU A 202 24.68 7.14 -4.60
N ASP A 203 23.48 6.74 -4.18
CA ASP A 203 22.42 6.34 -5.09
C ASP A 203 21.65 7.58 -5.58
N ILE A 204 21.52 7.71 -6.89
CA ILE A 204 20.73 8.73 -7.59
C ILE A 204 19.53 8.05 -8.26
N GLY A 205 18.40 8.76 -8.41
CA GLY A 205 17.25 8.28 -9.16
C GLY A 205 16.48 7.11 -8.54
N THR A 206 16.81 6.69 -7.31
CA THR A 206 16.11 5.59 -6.60
C THR A 206 16.01 5.87 -5.10
N ALA A 207 14.95 5.38 -4.45
CA ALA A 207 14.90 5.32 -2.99
C ALA A 207 16.01 4.40 -2.47
N SER A 208 17.00 4.96 -1.76
CA SER A 208 18.14 4.19 -1.24
C SER A 208 18.43 4.46 0.23
N VAL A 209 18.29 3.41 1.03
CA VAL A 209 18.69 3.39 2.45
C VAL A 209 20.19 3.64 2.65
N ARG A 210 21.04 3.47 1.61
CA ARG A 210 22.47 3.87 1.68
C ARG A 210 22.62 5.37 1.92
N ASN A 211 21.78 6.19 1.29
CA ASN A 211 21.88 7.64 1.41
C ASN A 211 21.49 8.12 2.82
N LEU A 212 20.75 7.33 3.62
CA LEU A 212 20.40 7.70 5.01
C LEU A 212 21.63 7.94 5.90
N SER A 213 22.76 7.28 5.65
CA SER A 213 24.01 7.51 6.38
C SER A 213 24.84 8.68 5.82
N ALA A 214 24.39 9.32 4.74
CA ALA A 214 25.03 10.46 4.08
C ALA A 214 24.25 11.79 4.25
N ILE A 215 23.03 11.76 4.78
CA ILE A 215 22.18 12.95 4.97
C ILE A 215 22.28 13.55 6.39
N GLY A 216 21.91 14.83 6.51
CA GLY A 216 21.80 15.51 7.80
C GLY A 216 20.76 14.89 8.75
N ARG A 217 20.97 15.06 10.06
CA ARG A 217 20.11 14.49 11.12
C ARG A 217 18.66 15.01 11.06
N ASP A 218 18.49 16.26 10.64
CA ASP A 218 17.22 16.91 10.34
C ASP A 218 16.45 16.19 9.22
N ARG A 219 17.13 15.89 8.11
CA ARG A 219 16.59 15.16 6.96
C ARG A 219 16.27 13.70 7.33
N LEU A 220 17.14 13.06 8.11
CA LEU A 220 16.93 11.71 8.63
C LEU A 220 15.71 11.63 9.56
N ALA A 221 15.58 12.56 10.52
CA ALA A 221 14.44 12.60 11.43
C ALA A 221 13.12 12.79 10.69
N LEU A 222 13.08 13.70 9.71
CA LEU A 222 11.92 13.89 8.83
C LEU A 222 11.55 12.62 8.05
N TRP A 223 12.53 11.93 7.46
CA TRP A 223 12.31 10.70 6.72
C TRP A 223 11.73 9.59 7.63
N VAL A 224 12.27 9.45 8.84
CA VAL A 224 11.76 8.50 9.86
C VAL A 224 10.33 8.85 10.29
N ILE A 225 10.00 10.13 10.51
CA ILE A 225 8.63 10.56 10.85
C ILE A 225 7.65 10.23 9.72
N LEU A 226 8.00 10.49 8.45
CA LEU A 226 7.15 10.19 7.29
C LEU A 226 6.89 8.68 7.11
N MET A 227 7.87 7.84 7.46
CA MET A 227 7.72 6.38 7.52
C MET A 227 6.83 5.94 8.69
N ILE A 228 7.13 6.35 9.93
CA ILE A 228 6.37 5.91 11.12
C ILE A 228 4.91 6.35 11.04
N THR A 229 4.65 7.57 10.58
CA THR A 229 3.29 8.09 10.37
C THR A 229 2.56 7.45 9.19
N ALA A 230 3.18 6.56 8.41
CA ALA A 230 2.47 5.71 7.46
C ALA A 230 1.79 4.50 8.14
N THR A 231 2.36 3.96 9.21
CA THR A 231 1.90 2.70 9.83
C THR A 231 0.41 2.73 10.24
N PRO A 232 -0.12 3.76 10.93
CA PRO A 232 -1.53 3.77 11.33
C PRO A 232 -2.49 3.74 10.13
N PHE A 233 -2.15 4.43 9.03
CA PHE A 233 -2.95 4.50 7.81
C PHE A 233 -3.14 3.15 7.10
N HIS A 234 -2.32 2.14 7.41
CA HIS A 234 -2.47 0.79 6.89
C HIS A 234 -2.80 -0.24 7.96
N LEU A 235 -2.39 -0.03 9.23
CA LEU A 235 -2.60 -0.98 10.33
C LEU A 235 -3.92 -0.79 11.08
N MET A 236 -4.60 0.35 10.95
CA MET A 236 -5.81 0.65 11.74
C MET A 236 -6.92 1.37 10.97
N TYR A 237 -6.59 2.04 9.85
CA TYR A 237 -7.50 2.98 9.19
C TYR A 237 -8.77 2.33 8.60
N ASN A 238 -8.69 1.11 8.04
CA ASN A 238 -9.88 0.37 7.63
C ASN A 238 -10.88 0.24 8.78
N SER A 239 -10.38 -0.09 9.97
CA SER A 239 -11.17 -0.24 11.20
C SER A 239 -11.54 1.08 11.89
N ILE A 240 -11.46 2.24 11.22
CA ILE A 240 -12.24 3.42 11.66
C ILE A 240 -13.73 3.10 11.58
N ILE A 241 -14.19 2.39 10.54
CA ILE A 241 -15.57 1.93 10.36
C ILE A 241 -15.59 0.42 10.21
N PHE A 242 -16.61 -0.23 10.75
CA PHE A 242 -16.85 -1.66 10.57
C PHE A 242 -18.32 -1.98 10.79
N GLY A 243 -18.84 -2.98 10.07
CA GLY A 243 -20.13 -3.57 10.39
C GLY A 243 -20.12 -4.31 11.73
N SER A 244 -21.31 -4.49 12.32
CA SER A 244 -21.58 -5.60 13.24
C SER A 244 -22.51 -6.63 12.58
N SER A 245 -22.50 -7.85 13.11
CA SER A 245 -23.55 -8.83 12.86
C SER A 245 -24.30 -9.10 14.15
N SER A 246 -25.63 -9.04 14.11
CA SER A 246 -26.47 -9.62 15.16
C SER A 246 -26.28 -11.13 15.21
N THR A 247 -26.07 -11.70 16.39
CA THR A 247 -26.10 -13.15 16.64
C THR A 247 -27.34 -13.49 17.48
N VAL A 248 -28.30 -14.18 16.87
CA VAL A 248 -29.53 -14.61 17.53
C VAL A 248 -29.35 -16.05 18.01
N LYS A 249 -29.67 -16.33 19.28
CA LYS A 249 -29.75 -17.71 19.78
C LYS A 249 -31.00 -18.36 19.18
N TYR A 250 -30.85 -19.39 18.35
CA TYR A 250 -31.98 -20.03 17.66
C TYR A 250 -32.35 -21.38 18.27
N ARG A 251 -33.63 -21.78 18.28
CA ARG A 251 -34.03 -23.13 18.71
C ARG A 251 -34.11 -24.08 17.50
N ALA A 252 -33.46 -25.23 17.59
CA ALA A 252 -33.54 -26.29 16.58
C ALA A 252 -34.32 -27.50 17.10
N VAL A 253 -35.22 -28.04 16.29
CA VAL A 253 -36.06 -29.22 16.62
C VAL A 253 -36.32 -30.07 15.37
N ILE A 254 -36.73 -31.33 15.57
CA ILE A 254 -37.42 -32.11 14.53
C ILE A 254 -38.93 -31.88 14.67
N GLY A 255 -39.64 -31.80 13.54
CA GLY A 255 -41.09 -31.64 13.46
C GLY A 255 -41.74 -32.41 12.29
N PRO A 256 -43.08 -32.44 12.22
CA PRO A 256 -43.82 -33.17 11.18
C PRO A 256 -43.65 -32.65 9.76
N LYS A 257 -43.63 -33.54 8.76
CA LYS A 257 -43.52 -33.18 7.34
C LYS A 257 -44.67 -32.27 6.83
N ASP A 258 -45.87 -32.50 7.36
CA ASP A 258 -47.13 -31.80 7.08
C ASP A 258 -47.33 -30.50 7.88
N LEU A 259 -46.35 -30.11 8.70
CA LEU A 259 -46.39 -28.87 9.48
C LEU A 259 -46.46 -27.60 8.58
N ASN A 260 -47.38 -26.72 8.95
CA ASN A 260 -47.62 -25.40 8.37
C ASN A 260 -48.31 -24.46 9.40
N SER A 261 -48.54 -23.20 9.01
CA SER A 261 -49.19 -22.19 9.86
C SER A 261 -50.54 -22.58 10.43
N SER A 262 -51.37 -23.34 9.70
CA SER A 262 -52.73 -23.68 10.15
C SER A 262 -52.81 -24.82 11.18
N ASN A 263 -51.73 -25.57 11.39
CA ASN A 263 -51.77 -26.79 12.20
C ASN A 263 -50.71 -26.88 13.32
N ILE A 264 -49.84 -25.88 13.48
CA ILE A 264 -48.84 -25.82 14.57
C ILE A 264 -49.48 -25.95 15.96
N TRP A 265 -50.59 -25.24 16.23
CA TRP A 265 -51.28 -25.27 17.52
C TRP A 265 -51.90 -26.64 17.87
N ASN A 266 -52.11 -27.53 16.89
CA ASN A 266 -52.54 -28.91 17.14
C ASN A 266 -51.44 -29.77 17.78
N LEU A 267 -50.19 -29.26 17.82
CA LEU A 267 -49.07 -29.89 18.52
C LEU A 267 -48.91 -29.39 19.95
N THR A 268 -49.65 -28.37 20.41
CA THR A 268 -49.50 -27.84 21.78
C THR A 268 -49.85 -28.89 22.84
N THR A 269 -48.97 -29.04 23.83
CA THR A 269 -49.20 -29.92 24.98
C THR A 269 -48.58 -29.34 26.26
N PRO A 270 -49.07 -29.73 27.46
CA PRO A 270 -48.44 -29.37 28.74
C PRO A 270 -46.99 -29.87 28.91
N GLY A 271 -46.55 -30.80 28.05
CA GLY A 271 -45.15 -31.24 27.98
C GLY A 271 -44.26 -30.24 27.25
N LEU A 272 -44.73 -29.68 26.13
CA LEU A 272 -44.00 -28.67 25.37
C LEU A 272 -44.05 -27.31 26.06
N GLU A 273 -45.23 -26.85 26.51
CA GLU A 273 -45.39 -25.62 27.30
C GLU A 273 -44.39 -25.53 28.47
N LYS A 274 -44.20 -26.66 29.18
CA LYS A 274 -43.31 -26.74 30.35
C LYS A 274 -41.83 -26.98 30.01
N CYS A 275 -41.52 -27.78 28.98
CA CYS A 275 -40.16 -28.29 28.76
C CYS A 275 -39.49 -27.85 27.45
N PHE A 276 -40.17 -27.08 26.58
CA PHE A 276 -39.58 -26.61 25.32
C PHE A 276 -38.51 -25.53 25.52
N MET A 277 -38.71 -24.66 26.52
CA MET A 277 -37.79 -23.59 26.89
C MET A 277 -36.45 -24.17 27.37
N SER A 278 -35.35 -23.68 26.80
CA SER A 278 -33.99 -24.13 27.13
C SER A 278 -33.09 -22.96 27.48
N SER A 279 -32.17 -23.18 28.43
CA SER A 279 -31.16 -22.21 28.89
C SER A 279 -30.18 -21.74 27.80
N ALA A 280 -30.22 -22.37 26.62
CA ALA A 280 -29.42 -22.03 25.46
C ALA A 280 -30.17 -21.16 24.43
N SER A 281 -31.45 -20.81 24.63
CA SER A 281 -32.22 -20.03 23.65
C SER A 281 -33.35 -19.16 24.18
N ASP A 282 -33.84 -19.37 25.41
CA ASP A 282 -34.86 -18.54 26.09
C ASP A 282 -36.23 -18.36 25.38
N LEU A 283 -36.43 -19.05 24.25
CA LEU A 283 -37.67 -19.17 23.48
C LEU A 283 -38.67 -20.13 24.16
N SER A 284 -39.88 -19.64 24.43
CA SER A 284 -41.03 -20.46 24.84
C SER A 284 -41.67 -21.21 23.67
N TRP A 285 -42.55 -22.18 23.98
CA TRP A 285 -43.36 -22.86 22.97
C TRP A 285 -44.32 -21.89 22.26
N ASP A 286 -44.95 -20.98 23.00
CA ASP A 286 -45.96 -20.07 22.44
C ASP A 286 -45.36 -19.01 21.52
N GLU A 287 -44.19 -18.46 21.85
CA GLU A 287 -43.42 -17.59 20.94
C GLU A 287 -43.04 -18.34 19.65
N PHE A 288 -42.55 -19.58 19.78
CA PHE A 288 -42.13 -20.41 18.66
C PHE A 288 -43.31 -20.83 17.76
N ALA A 289 -44.45 -21.17 18.35
CA ALA A 289 -45.67 -21.55 17.64
C ALA A 289 -46.32 -20.36 16.93
N SER A 290 -46.29 -19.17 17.54
CA SER A 290 -46.84 -17.93 16.95
C SER A 290 -46.12 -17.55 15.66
N GLU A 291 -44.78 -17.53 15.66
CA GLU A 291 -43.97 -17.24 14.45
C GLU A 291 -44.29 -18.19 13.27
N ILE A 292 -44.70 -19.43 13.56
CA ILE A 292 -45.11 -20.41 12.55
C ILE A 292 -46.56 -20.12 12.09
N ALA A 293 -47.46 -19.81 13.03
CA ALA A 293 -48.86 -19.50 12.75
C ALA A 293 -49.02 -18.22 11.90
N ASP A 294 -48.24 -17.18 12.20
CA ASP A 294 -48.20 -15.91 11.46
C ASP A 294 -47.53 -16.05 10.08
N GLY A 295 -46.80 -17.16 9.85
CA GLY A 295 -46.15 -17.45 8.57
C GLY A 295 -44.75 -16.85 8.41
N ASN A 296 -44.07 -16.48 9.50
CA ASN A 296 -42.71 -15.89 9.48
C ASN A 296 -41.58 -16.91 9.16
N TYR A 297 -41.92 -18.01 8.49
CA TYR A 297 -41.03 -19.12 8.16
C TYR A 297 -40.80 -19.29 6.65
N ARG A 298 -39.68 -19.91 6.28
CA ARG A 298 -39.36 -20.32 4.91
C ARG A 298 -39.15 -21.83 4.85
N ARG A 299 -39.86 -22.54 3.97
CA ARG A 299 -39.57 -23.95 3.67
C ARG A 299 -38.36 -24.04 2.72
N ILE A 300 -37.38 -24.88 3.05
CA ILE A 300 -36.13 -25.10 2.31
C ILE A 300 -35.87 -26.59 2.09
N SER A 301 -35.06 -26.94 1.08
CA SER A 301 -34.71 -28.33 0.76
C SER A 301 -33.75 -28.96 1.78
N THR A 302 -33.62 -30.29 1.80
CA THR A 302 -32.68 -31.02 2.69
C THR A 302 -31.24 -30.51 2.58
N GLN A 303 -30.71 -30.38 1.36
CA GLN A 303 -29.34 -29.85 1.16
C GLN A 303 -29.17 -28.43 1.69
N GLN A 304 -30.16 -27.55 1.45
CA GLN A 304 -30.16 -26.20 2.01
C GLN A 304 -30.26 -26.23 3.54
N CYS A 305 -31.02 -27.14 4.14
CA CYS A 305 -31.11 -27.23 5.58
C CYS A 305 -29.82 -27.73 6.25
N ILE A 306 -29.18 -28.76 5.69
CA ILE A 306 -27.86 -29.22 6.16
C ILE A 306 -26.89 -28.04 6.11
N GLN A 307 -26.84 -27.31 4.98
CA GLN A 307 -26.02 -26.11 4.86
C GLN A 307 -26.38 -25.02 5.88
N THR A 308 -27.67 -24.73 6.08
CA THR A 308 -28.15 -23.67 6.98
C THR A 308 -27.91 -24.01 8.47
N SER A 309 -28.15 -25.24 8.89
CA SER A 309 -27.82 -25.71 10.25
C SER A 309 -26.31 -25.68 10.54
N GLN A 310 -25.49 -25.81 9.51
CA GLN A 310 -24.03 -25.65 9.57
C GLN A 310 -23.57 -24.18 9.44
N THR A 311 -24.42 -23.22 9.06
CA THR A 311 -24.07 -21.79 9.04
C THR A 311 -24.64 -21.06 10.26
N THR A 312 -23.83 -20.26 10.93
CA THR A 312 -24.33 -19.29 11.93
C THR A 312 -24.93 -18.05 11.24
N GLN A 313 -25.93 -18.24 10.37
CA GLN A 313 -26.56 -17.14 9.64
C GLN A 313 -27.30 -16.20 10.60
N SER A 314 -27.00 -14.91 10.50
CA SER A 314 -27.85 -13.86 11.05
C SER A 314 -29.23 -13.88 10.37
N GLY A 315 -30.28 -13.51 11.11
CA GLY A 315 -31.65 -13.52 10.59
C GLY A 315 -32.39 -14.87 10.70
N ILE A 316 -31.97 -15.80 11.57
CA ILE A 316 -32.71 -17.04 11.90
C ILE A 316 -33.03 -17.09 13.40
N LYS A 317 -34.31 -17.32 13.75
CA LYS A 317 -34.84 -17.43 15.12
C LYS A 317 -35.10 -18.90 15.52
N GLY A 318 -35.28 -19.78 14.53
CA GLY A 318 -35.45 -21.22 14.76
C GLY A 318 -35.37 -22.07 13.49
N ILE A 319 -35.08 -23.36 13.65
CA ILE A 319 -35.01 -24.36 12.57
C ILE A 319 -35.85 -25.58 12.95
N ILE A 320 -36.74 -26.00 12.05
CA ILE A 320 -37.53 -27.23 12.19
C ILE A 320 -37.12 -28.19 11.08
N ALA A 321 -36.48 -29.30 11.44
CA ALA A 321 -36.17 -30.38 10.52
C ALA A 321 -37.40 -31.27 10.30
N LEU A 322 -37.83 -31.42 9.05
CA LEU A 322 -39.09 -32.07 8.69
C LEU A 322 -38.85 -33.55 8.41
N ALA A 323 -39.31 -34.41 9.32
CA ALA A 323 -39.10 -35.85 9.25
C ALA A 323 -40.23 -36.60 8.53
N ASP A 324 -39.88 -37.55 7.67
CA ASP A 324 -40.84 -38.32 6.85
C ASP A 324 -41.82 -39.20 7.64
N ASN A 325 -41.40 -39.65 8.81
CA ASN A 325 -42.12 -40.58 9.68
C ASN A 325 -42.90 -39.87 10.81
N LEU A 326 -42.91 -38.52 10.85
CA LEU A 326 -43.67 -37.73 11.81
C LEU A 326 -44.76 -36.93 11.10
N THR A 327 -45.99 -37.03 11.61
CA THR A 327 -47.17 -36.28 11.14
C THR A 327 -47.77 -35.47 12.28
N ILE A 328 -48.63 -34.49 11.96
CA ILE A 328 -49.41 -33.79 12.99
C ILE A 328 -50.29 -34.76 13.80
N SER A 329 -50.77 -35.83 13.17
CA SER A 329 -51.67 -36.80 13.82
C SER A 329 -51.03 -37.60 14.96
N ASN A 330 -49.69 -37.60 15.08
CA ASN A 330 -48.99 -38.28 16.18
C ASN A 330 -48.91 -37.43 17.47
N GLY A 331 -49.26 -36.14 17.40
CA GLY A 331 -49.33 -35.21 18.54
C GLY A 331 -47.96 -34.74 19.05
N GLY A 332 -47.91 -33.50 19.58
CA GLY A 332 -46.65 -32.80 19.90
C GLY A 332 -45.64 -33.59 20.73
N ASN A 333 -46.12 -34.36 21.70
CA ASN A 333 -45.29 -35.22 22.58
C ASN A 333 -44.46 -36.28 21.85
N THR A 334 -44.81 -36.62 20.60
CA THR A 334 -44.05 -37.54 19.76
C THR A 334 -43.52 -36.87 18.49
N SER A 335 -44.23 -35.85 18.02
CA SER A 335 -43.97 -35.11 16.79
C SER A 335 -42.92 -34.00 16.90
N ILE A 336 -42.69 -33.43 18.09
CA ILE A 336 -41.71 -32.35 18.33
C ILE A 336 -40.59 -32.90 19.21
N LEU A 337 -39.37 -32.95 18.68
CA LEU A 337 -38.22 -33.62 19.30
C LEU A 337 -36.99 -32.70 19.36
N GLU A 338 -36.25 -32.78 20.47
CA GLU A 338 -34.96 -32.08 20.64
C GLU A 338 -33.89 -32.81 19.81
N THR A 339 -32.99 -32.07 19.16
CA THR A 339 -32.02 -32.63 18.19
C THR A 339 -30.58 -32.28 18.56
N ALA A 340 -29.62 -33.01 17.97
CA ALA A 340 -28.19 -32.75 18.12
C ALA A 340 -27.70 -31.41 17.53
N ILE A 341 -28.55 -30.65 16.81
CA ILE A 341 -28.24 -29.30 16.32
C ILE A 341 -28.14 -28.34 17.52
N LYS A 342 -26.91 -28.00 17.90
CA LYS A 342 -26.62 -27.17 19.08
C LYS A 342 -26.54 -25.68 18.75
N ASN A 343 -26.84 -24.85 19.77
CA ASN A 343 -26.56 -23.42 19.72
C ASN A 343 -25.06 -23.12 19.94
N TYR A 344 -24.71 -21.86 19.67
CA TYR A 344 -23.37 -21.29 19.70
C TYR A 344 -22.55 -21.60 20.97
N GLY A 345 -21.26 -21.97 20.81
CA GLY A 345 -20.27 -21.91 21.89
C GLY A 345 -19.33 -23.11 22.05
N GLN A 346 -19.75 -24.32 21.67
CA GLN A 346 -18.88 -25.51 21.69
C GLN A 346 -18.55 -26.00 20.28
N ARG A 347 -17.44 -26.74 20.14
CA ARG A 347 -17.08 -27.41 18.88
C ARG A 347 -18.19 -28.39 18.48
N ALA A 348 -18.88 -28.07 17.38
CA ALA A 348 -19.52 -29.07 16.55
C ALA A 348 -18.43 -29.89 15.84
N SER A 349 -17.79 -30.78 16.61
CA SER A 349 -16.91 -31.80 16.05
C SER A 349 -17.79 -32.78 15.28
N GLY A 350 -17.65 -32.79 13.96
CA GLY A 350 -18.27 -33.77 13.07
C GLY A 350 -19.64 -33.43 12.52
N ASN A 351 -20.14 -34.29 11.63
CA ASN A 351 -21.37 -34.04 10.88
C ASN A 351 -22.63 -34.28 11.73
N MET A 352 -23.42 -33.21 11.94
CA MET A 352 -24.74 -33.30 12.61
C MET A 352 -25.79 -34.11 11.82
N PHE A 353 -25.57 -34.28 10.51
CA PHE A 353 -26.43 -35.06 9.62
C PHE A 353 -25.61 -36.16 8.95
N HIS A 354 -26.09 -37.41 9.00
CA HIS A 354 -25.50 -38.54 8.28
C HIS A 354 -26.42 -38.92 7.12
N ASP A 355 -26.02 -38.70 5.87
CA ASP A 355 -26.82 -39.00 4.66
C ASP A 355 -28.30 -38.53 4.70
N SER A 356 -28.54 -37.35 5.28
CA SER A 356 -29.87 -36.74 5.55
C SER A 356 -30.64 -37.24 6.78
N PHE A 357 -30.08 -38.20 7.53
CA PHE A 357 -30.60 -38.59 8.83
C PHE A 357 -30.10 -37.66 9.94
N LEU A 358 -30.96 -37.42 10.94
CA LEU A 358 -30.70 -36.54 12.08
C LEU A 358 -31.14 -37.20 13.40
N SER A 359 -30.25 -37.25 14.38
CA SER A 359 -30.52 -37.78 15.72
C SER A 359 -31.44 -36.85 16.53
N ALA A 360 -32.46 -37.41 17.18
CA ALA A 360 -33.36 -36.66 18.08
C ALA A 360 -33.92 -37.48 19.26
N ALA A 361 -34.26 -36.75 20.32
CA ALA A 361 -34.70 -37.20 21.63
C ALA A 361 -36.02 -36.53 22.05
N ARG A 362 -36.70 -37.06 23.06
CA ARG A 362 -37.88 -36.40 23.65
C ARG A 362 -37.47 -35.32 24.64
N PHE A 363 -38.27 -34.26 24.76
CA PHE A 363 -38.07 -33.16 25.71
C PHE A 363 -38.31 -33.55 27.17
N PHE A 364 -39.11 -34.59 27.43
CA PHE A 364 -39.55 -34.98 28.77
C PHE A 364 -39.84 -36.48 28.87
N ASN A 365 -39.81 -36.99 30.10
CA ASN A 365 -40.38 -38.28 30.47
C ASN A 365 -41.68 -38.08 31.26
N GLN A 366 -42.66 -38.95 31.03
CA GLN A 366 -43.96 -38.95 31.70
C GLN A 366 -44.10 -40.22 32.54
N SER A 367 -44.37 -40.06 33.83
CA SER A 367 -44.64 -41.20 34.72
C SER A 367 -46.06 -41.75 34.48
N ALA A 368 -46.17 -43.07 34.39
CA ALA A 368 -47.46 -43.76 34.27
C ALA A 368 -48.07 -43.95 35.66
N GLY A 369 -49.14 -43.20 35.97
CA GLY A 369 -49.84 -43.27 37.25
C GLY A 369 -50.93 -42.22 37.39
N LEU A 370 -51.69 -42.29 38.49
CA LEU A 370 -52.87 -41.44 38.73
C LEU A 370 -52.54 -39.94 38.89
N HIS A 371 -51.28 -39.61 39.19
CA HIS A 371 -50.72 -38.26 39.08
C HIS A 371 -49.52 -38.30 38.12
N SER A 372 -49.75 -38.10 36.83
CA SER A 372 -48.68 -38.12 35.82
C SER A 372 -47.76 -36.90 35.97
N THR A 373 -46.60 -37.10 36.58
CA THR A 373 -45.57 -36.06 36.71
C THR A 373 -44.76 -35.94 35.43
N THR A 374 -44.82 -34.77 34.80
CA THR A 374 -44.00 -34.43 33.62
C THR A 374 -42.65 -33.88 34.09
N ALA A 375 -41.59 -34.64 33.83
CA ALA A 375 -40.21 -34.26 34.15
C ALA A 375 -39.45 -33.99 32.85
N CYS A 376 -38.99 -32.75 32.68
CA CYS A 376 -38.16 -32.35 31.54
C CYS A 376 -36.82 -33.10 31.60
N LEU A 377 -36.30 -33.55 30.46
CA LEU A 377 -35.07 -34.36 30.40
C LEU A 377 -33.78 -33.53 30.48
N ASN A 378 -33.89 -32.20 30.43
CA ASN A 378 -32.78 -31.26 30.29
C ASN A 378 -32.63 -30.34 31.53
N THR A 379 -32.72 -30.90 32.75
CA THR A 379 -32.64 -30.11 34.01
C THR A 379 -31.24 -29.99 34.61
N ASN A 380 -30.29 -30.80 34.15
CA ASN A 380 -28.93 -30.86 34.71
C ASN A 380 -27.93 -30.38 33.65
N ALA A 381 -27.42 -29.15 33.79
CA ALA A 381 -26.58 -28.45 32.79
C ALA A 381 -25.23 -29.11 32.42
N ASN A 382 -24.97 -30.33 32.89
CA ASN A 382 -23.75 -31.10 32.65
C ASN A 382 -24.00 -32.43 31.90
N GLN A 383 -25.25 -32.75 31.51
CA GLN A 383 -25.59 -33.96 30.73
C GLN A 383 -26.43 -33.62 29.49
N GLU A 384 -25.72 -33.37 28.40
CA GLU A 384 -26.28 -33.31 27.05
C GLU A 384 -26.82 -34.69 26.62
N PRO A 385 -28.00 -34.82 25.98
CA PRO A 385 -28.54 -36.11 25.55
C PRO A 385 -27.78 -36.77 24.37
N PHE A 386 -26.90 -36.02 23.70
CA PHE A 386 -26.12 -36.47 22.53
C PHE A 386 -24.61 -36.40 22.80
N THR A 387 -23.91 -37.50 22.52
CA THR A 387 -22.44 -37.62 22.57
C THR A 387 -21.88 -37.79 21.16
N TYR A 388 -20.81 -37.06 20.82
CA TYR A 388 -20.13 -37.21 19.52
C TYR A 388 -19.25 -38.46 19.49
N ASN A 389 -19.42 -39.31 18.48
CA ASN A 389 -18.58 -40.48 18.23
C ASN A 389 -17.55 -40.18 17.13
N ALA A 390 -16.32 -39.85 17.54
CA ALA A 390 -15.20 -39.57 16.64
C ALA A 390 -14.76 -40.75 15.74
N SER A 391 -15.27 -41.97 15.96
CA SER A 391 -15.00 -43.13 15.07
C SER A 391 -16.02 -43.31 13.94
N GLN A 392 -17.17 -42.62 14.01
CA GLN A 392 -18.27 -42.70 13.04
C GLN A 392 -18.70 -41.33 12.49
N ASP A 393 -18.03 -40.25 12.91
CA ASP A 393 -18.33 -38.85 12.54
C ASP A 393 -19.80 -38.45 12.80
N SER A 394 -20.40 -38.99 13.86
CA SER A 394 -21.84 -38.93 14.12
C SER A 394 -22.19 -38.67 15.59
N TYR A 395 -23.43 -38.23 15.84
CA TYR A 395 -23.95 -37.96 17.19
C TYR A 395 -24.82 -39.12 17.70
N THR A 396 -24.25 -39.93 18.59
CA THR A 396 -24.92 -41.04 19.27
C THR A 396 -25.66 -40.56 20.52
N GLY A 397 -26.85 -41.11 20.78
CA GLY A 397 -27.63 -40.80 21.98
C GLY A 397 -27.11 -41.51 23.24
N LEU A 398 -27.23 -40.85 24.40
CA LEU A 398 -26.97 -41.49 25.68
C LEU A 398 -28.07 -42.48 26.06
N SER A 399 -27.66 -43.65 26.54
CA SER A 399 -28.57 -44.73 26.98
C SER A 399 -29.47 -44.25 28.12
N GLY A 400 -30.79 -44.28 27.88
CA GLY A 400 -31.82 -43.75 28.79
C GLY A 400 -32.65 -42.61 28.21
N TYR A 401 -32.14 -41.89 27.19
CA TYR A 401 -32.84 -40.72 26.59
C TYR A 401 -33.72 -41.06 25.36
N GLY A 402 -33.75 -42.31 24.92
CA GLY A 402 -34.65 -42.78 23.85
C GLY A 402 -34.39 -42.13 22.49
N VAL A 403 -33.12 -41.91 22.14
CA VAL A 403 -32.68 -41.25 20.92
C VAL A 403 -32.87 -42.15 19.69
N ASN A 404 -33.49 -41.63 18.64
CA ASN A 404 -33.64 -42.27 17.34
C ASN A 404 -33.11 -41.36 16.22
N GLU A 405 -32.85 -41.94 15.04
CA GLU A 405 -32.54 -41.19 13.81
C GLU A 405 -33.80 -40.99 12.95
N TYR A 406 -33.90 -39.83 12.30
CA TYR A 406 -35.05 -39.41 11.49
C TYR A 406 -34.60 -38.93 10.11
N ASN A 407 -35.22 -39.42 9.03
CA ASN A 407 -34.93 -38.98 7.65
C ASN A 407 -35.54 -37.60 7.36
N ILE A 408 -34.72 -36.61 6.99
CA ILE A 408 -35.14 -35.22 6.81
C ILE A 408 -35.35 -34.86 5.33
N THR A 409 -36.59 -34.57 4.92
CA THR A 409 -36.93 -34.18 3.54
C THR A 409 -37.01 -32.67 3.29
N GLY A 410 -36.69 -31.86 4.30
CA GLY A 410 -36.56 -30.42 4.21
C GLY A 410 -36.61 -29.77 5.58
N CYS A 411 -36.61 -28.44 5.64
CA CYS A 411 -36.76 -27.73 6.91
C CYS A 411 -37.65 -26.48 6.76
N LEU A 412 -38.19 -26.01 7.89
CA LEU A 412 -38.69 -24.63 8.02
C LEU A 412 -37.65 -23.81 8.78
N THR A 413 -37.29 -22.64 8.26
CA THR A 413 -36.45 -21.67 8.98
C THR A 413 -37.29 -20.44 9.34
N ILE A 414 -37.41 -20.16 10.64
CA ILE A 414 -38.08 -18.97 11.17
C ILE A 414 -37.12 -17.81 11.06
N LYS A 415 -37.55 -16.70 10.46
CA LYS A 415 -36.70 -15.50 10.33
C LYS A 415 -36.59 -14.77 11.66
N ALA A 416 -35.41 -14.26 11.97
CA ALA A 416 -35.21 -13.22 12.98
C ALA A 416 -35.14 -11.84 12.31
N PRO A 417 -35.45 -10.73 13.02
CA PRO A 417 -35.18 -9.39 12.51
C PRO A 417 -33.67 -9.16 12.25
N GLU A 418 -33.35 -8.40 11.21
CA GLU A 418 -31.97 -7.99 10.89
C GLU A 418 -31.55 -6.78 11.73
N HIS A 419 -30.70 -7.00 12.73
CA HIS A 419 -30.05 -5.92 13.50
C HIS A 419 -28.59 -5.76 13.07
N CYS A 420 -28.38 -5.37 11.80
CA CYS A 420 -27.05 -4.99 11.32
C CYS A 420 -26.78 -3.51 11.59
N GLN A 421 -25.71 -3.24 12.33
CA GLN A 421 -25.23 -1.88 12.56
C GLN A 421 -24.00 -1.61 11.67
N LEU A 422 -23.75 -0.33 11.42
CA LEU A 422 -22.45 0.18 11.01
C LEU A 422 -21.93 1.02 12.18
N LEU A 423 -20.73 0.70 12.64
CA LEU A 423 -20.09 1.37 13.77
C LEU A 423 -18.84 2.14 13.30
N TYR A 424 -18.43 3.12 14.10
CA TYR A 424 -17.11 3.73 13.99
C TYR A 424 -16.37 3.72 15.33
N SER A 425 -15.04 3.75 15.30
CA SER A 425 -14.21 3.87 16.50
C SER A 425 -13.67 5.31 16.68
N PRO A 426 -14.06 6.04 17.75
CA PRO A 426 -13.51 7.36 18.05
C PRO A 426 -12.00 7.31 18.34
N ALA A 427 -11.52 6.29 19.06
CA ALA A 427 -10.11 6.15 19.44
C ALA A 427 -9.20 5.98 18.21
N ILE A 428 -9.60 5.13 17.26
CA ILE A 428 -8.87 4.94 16.00
C ILE A 428 -8.94 6.21 15.14
N SER A 429 -10.10 6.88 15.10
CA SER A 429 -10.27 8.17 14.42
C SER A 429 -9.29 9.24 14.90
N ILE A 430 -9.11 9.36 16.22
CA ILE A 430 -8.12 10.27 16.83
C ILE A 430 -6.70 9.86 16.47
N ALA A 431 -6.37 8.56 16.51
CA ALA A 431 -5.02 8.07 16.15
C ALA A 431 -4.66 8.38 14.69
N ILE A 432 -5.57 8.16 13.74
CA ILE A 432 -5.37 8.51 12.33
C ILE A 432 -5.29 10.03 12.12
N MET A 433 -6.09 10.82 12.84
CA MET A 433 -6.02 12.29 12.80
C MET A 433 -4.67 12.81 13.29
N LEU A 434 -4.18 12.33 14.44
CA LEU A 434 -2.87 12.70 14.99
C LEU A 434 -1.72 12.28 14.06
N ALA A 435 -1.76 11.06 13.52
CA ALA A 435 -0.78 10.58 12.55
C ALA A 435 -0.80 11.43 11.26
N GLY A 436 -1.98 11.80 10.77
CA GLY A 436 -2.17 12.66 9.61
C GLY A 436 -1.64 14.08 9.82
N CYS A 437 -1.96 14.71 10.95
CA CYS A 437 -1.41 16.01 11.36
C CYS A 437 0.12 15.99 11.41
N ALA A 438 0.71 14.99 12.08
CA ALA A 438 2.16 14.82 12.15
C ALA A 438 2.80 14.60 10.77
N LYS A 439 2.16 13.79 9.91
CA LYS A 439 2.63 13.51 8.54
C LYS A 439 2.59 14.74 7.65
N VAL A 440 1.49 15.49 7.64
CA VAL A 440 1.33 16.72 6.86
C VAL A 440 2.28 17.82 7.37
N ALA A 441 2.44 17.97 8.68
CA ALA A 441 3.43 18.87 9.26
C ALA A 441 4.87 18.51 8.84
N ALA A 442 5.22 17.22 8.85
CA ALA A 442 6.51 16.73 8.35
C ALA A 442 6.70 16.99 6.85
N MET A 443 5.66 16.87 6.01
CA MET A 443 5.72 17.19 4.58
C MET A 443 5.96 18.70 4.34
N PHE A 444 5.29 19.59 5.08
CA PHE A 444 5.54 21.03 5.01
C PHE A 444 6.92 21.43 5.57
N PHE A 445 7.39 20.78 6.63
CA PHE A 445 8.72 21.03 7.19
C PHE A 445 9.84 20.49 6.27
N ALA A 446 9.61 19.36 5.59
CA ALA A 446 10.48 18.86 4.54
C ALA A 446 10.60 19.82 3.36
N ALA A 447 9.49 20.43 2.91
CA ALA A 447 9.55 21.53 1.96
C ALA A 447 10.37 22.70 2.53
N ARG A 448 10.06 23.17 3.75
CA ARG A 448 10.74 24.33 4.38
C ARG A 448 12.26 24.15 4.49
N ILE A 449 12.75 22.96 4.88
CA ILE A 449 14.18 22.64 4.90
C ILE A 449 14.75 22.54 3.48
N SER A 450 14.03 21.89 2.56
CA SER A 450 14.44 21.80 1.16
C SER A 450 14.67 23.18 0.53
N ARG A 451 13.85 24.18 0.85
CA ARG A 451 13.98 25.56 0.31
C ARG A 451 15.34 26.22 0.58
N GLY A 452 16.04 25.82 1.65
CA GLY A 452 17.37 26.33 1.99
C GLY A 452 18.53 25.57 1.34
N ARG A 453 18.26 24.46 0.65
CA ARG A 453 19.24 23.54 0.07
C ARG A 453 19.55 23.90 -1.38
N LEU A 454 20.71 23.47 -1.89
CA LEU A 454 20.94 23.38 -3.34
C LEU A 454 20.02 22.32 -3.97
N PRO A 455 19.75 22.39 -5.30
CA PRO A 455 18.93 21.41 -6.00
C PRO A 455 19.47 19.97 -5.82
N PRO A 456 18.63 19.01 -5.41
CA PRO A 456 19.01 17.60 -5.32
C PRO A 456 18.94 16.91 -6.69
N LEU A 457 19.81 15.91 -6.88
CA LEU A 457 19.87 15.05 -8.06
C LEU A 457 18.79 13.96 -7.94
N LEU A 458 17.58 14.27 -8.41
CA LEU A 458 16.39 13.42 -8.25
C LEU A 458 16.26 12.37 -9.37
N THR A 459 16.79 12.66 -10.55
CA THR A 459 16.80 11.79 -11.73
C THR A 459 18.21 11.53 -12.24
N ILE A 460 18.36 10.53 -13.10
CA ILE A 460 19.62 10.30 -13.83
C ILE A 460 19.93 11.47 -14.79
N GLY A 461 18.92 12.16 -15.34
CA GLY A 461 19.15 13.34 -16.18
C GLY A 461 19.71 14.52 -15.39
N ASP A 462 19.24 14.76 -14.16
CA ASP A 462 19.82 15.80 -13.29
C ASP A 462 21.32 15.52 -13.05
N ALA A 463 21.67 14.26 -12.81
CA ALA A 463 23.07 13.85 -12.63
C ALA A 463 23.89 14.04 -13.90
N ILE A 464 23.45 13.53 -15.06
CA ILE A 464 24.18 13.73 -16.33
C ILE A 464 24.33 15.24 -16.61
N SER A 465 23.29 16.05 -16.42
CA SER A 465 23.38 17.51 -16.58
C SER A 465 24.42 18.11 -15.63
N SER A 466 24.45 17.69 -14.36
CA SER A 466 25.36 18.22 -13.35
C SER A 466 26.82 17.73 -13.51
N PHE A 467 27.05 16.58 -14.15
CA PHE A 467 28.39 16.07 -14.46
C PHE A 467 28.90 16.62 -15.81
N LEU A 468 28.05 16.87 -16.81
CA LEU A 468 28.46 17.48 -18.08
C LEU A 468 28.92 18.94 -17.91
N THR A 469 28.18 19.73 -17.12
CA THR A 469 28.55 21.14 -16.88
C THR A 469 29.70 21.30 -15.89
N ASN A 470 29.96 20.31 -15.04
CA ASN A 470 31.12 20.27 -14.16
C ASN A 470 31.60 18.82 -14.02
N PRO A 471 32.55 18.36 -14.86
CA PRO A 471 33.09 16.99 -14.80
C PRO A 471 33.79 16.68 -13.47
N ASP A 472 33.83 15.40 -13.11
CA ASP A 472 34.34 14.93 -11.81
C ASP A 472 35.72 14.27 -11.96
N PRO A 473 36.80 14.92 -11.47
CA PRO A 473 38.17 14.43 -11.64
C PRO A 473 38.45 13.11 -10.91
N THR A 474 37.55 12.64 -10.03
CA THR A 474 37.70 11.32 -9.40
C THR A 474 37.31 10.16 -10.31
N THR A 475 36.76 10.46 -11.51
CA THR A 475 36.23 9.48 -12.46
C THR A 475 36.77 9.59 -13.89
N GLU A 476 37.77 10.43 -14.13
CA GLU A 476 38.54 10.49 -15.38
C GLU A 476 39.16 9.11 -15.71
N GLY A 477 39.28 8.78 -17.00
CA GLY A 477 39.88 7.53 -17.48
C GLY A 477 39.13 6.24 -17.09
N LEU A 478 37.84 6.33 -16.73
CA LEU A 478 37.01 5.22 -16.25
C LEU A 478 35.68 5.05 -17.01
N CYS A 479 35.52 5.54 -18.24
CA CYS A 479 34.24 5.50 -18.97
C CYS A 479 33.69 4.08 -19.24
N TRP A 480 34.50 3.04 -19.04
CA TRP A 480 34.12 1.62 -19.10
C TRP A 480 33.46 1.08 -17.81
N ILE A 481 33.49 1.81 -16.69
CA ILE A 481 33.17 1.27 -15.37
C ILE A 481 31.67 1.06 -15.15
N THR A 482 31.27 -0.06 -14.54
CA THR A 482 29.87 -0.32 -14.16
C THR A 482 29.64 -0.09 -12.66
N ALA A 483 28.38 0.10 -12.26
CA ALA A 483 28.01 0.11 -10.84
C ALA A 483 28.41 -1.18 -10.11
N ALA A 484 28.49 -2.32 -10.81
CA ALA A 484 28.94 -3.59 -10.23
C ALA A 484 30.46 -3.60 -9.98
N ASP A 485 31.26 -2.90 -10.79
CA ASP A 485 32.70 -2.74 -10.58
C ASP A 485 33.00 -1.82 -9.38
N ILE A 486 32.25 -0.73 -9.26
CA ILE A 486 32.32 0.19 -8.11
C ILE A 486 31.88 -0.53 -6.82
N GLN A 487 30.83 -1.36 -6.86
CA GLN A 487 30.41 -2.20 -5.74
C GLN A 487 31.45 -3.24 -5.33
N LYS A 488 32.23 -3.77 -6.28
CA LYS A 488 33.39 -4.66 -6.01
C LYS A 488 34.65 -3.91 -5.57
N GLY A 489 34.61 -2.59 -5.45
CA GLY A 489 35.76 -1.77 -5.06
C GLY A 489 36.80 -1.56 -6.15
N HIS A 490 36.53 -1.91 -7.41
CA HIS A 490 37.49 -1.73 -8.52
C HIS A 490 37.93 -0.26 -8.66
N TRP A 491 37.02 0.70 -8.40
CA TRP A 491 37.31 2.15 -8.39
C TRP A 491 38.33 2.59 -7.33
N LYS A 492 38.55 1.79 -6.28
CA LYS A 492 39.63 1.98 -5.30
C LYS A 492 40.91 1.25 -5.71
N SER A 493 40.76 0.07 -6.33
CA SER A 493 41.88 -0.79 -6.74
C SER A 493 42.73 -0.20 -7.88
N VAL A 494 42.12 0.51 -8.84
CA VAL A 494 42.82 1.20 -9.94
C VAL A 494 43.92 2.14 -9.40
N LYS A 495 43.65 2.89 -8.32
CA LYS A 495 44.65 3.80 -7.74
C LYS A 495 45.77 3.09 -6.95
N SER A 496 45.58 1.82 -6.59
CA SER A 496 46.58 1.03 -5.86
C SER A 496 47.55 0.29 -6.79
N THR A 497 47.16 0.03 -8.04
CA THR A 497 48.00 -0.70 -9.01
C THR A 497 49.11 0.19 -9.58
N GLY A 498 48.83 1.48 -9.81
CA GLY A 498 49.85 2.49 -10.13
C GLY A 498 50.87 2.80 -9.02
N ARG A 499 50.85 2.05 -7.90
CA ARG A 499 51.82 2.16 -6.79
C ARG A 499 52.79 0.98 -6.68
N PHE A 500 52.69 -0.01 -7.57
CA PHE A 500 53.48 -1.26 -7.52
C PHE A 500 54.26 -1.59 -8.80
N THR A 501 54.23 -0.71 -9.81
CA THR A 501 55.13 -0.76 -10.97
C THR A 501 56.36 0.09 -10.72
N VAL A 502 57.53 -0.53 -10.59
CA VAL A 502 58.81 0.18 -10.47
C VAL A 502 59.14 0.82 -11.83
N THR A 503 58.86 2.12 -11.95
CA THR A 503 59.16 2.95 -13.12
C THR A 503 60.06 4.12 -12.70
N PRO A 504 60.98 4.60 -13.55
CA PRO A 504 61.98 5.60 -13.18
C PRO A 504 61.36 6.99 -12.93
N PRO A 505 62.04 7.90 -12.20
CA PRO A 505 61.37 8.96 -11.42
C PRO A 505 60.69 10.11 -12.18
N ASN A 506 60.69 10.12 -13.52
CA ASN A 506 60.43 11.31 -14.34
C ASN A 506 59.10 11.29 -15.12
N SER A 507 58.12 10.48 -14.72
CA SER A 507 56.76 10.49 -15.29
C SER A 507 55.72 10.70 -14.19
N LEU A 508 55.20 11.93 -14.08
CA LEU A 508 54.34 12.40 -12.98
C LEU A 508 52.84 12.34 -13.33
N GLY A 509 52.42 11.28 -14.04
CA GLY A 509 51.03 11.05 -14.46
C GLY A 509 50.45 9.77 -13.86
N GLU A 510 49.17 9.76 -13.51
CA GLU A 510 48.48 8.55 -13.05
C GLU A 510 48.22 7.60 -14.23
N ALA A 511 48.51 6.31 -14.07
CA ALA A 511 48.40 5.32 -15.13
C ALA A 511 46.92 5.04 -15.50
N ILE A 512 46.46 5.67 -16.58
CA ILE A 512 45.12 5.52 -17.17
C ILE A 512 44.87 4.04 -17.52
N THR A 513 43.73 3.50 -17.09
CA THR A 513 43.44 2.06 -17.20
C THR A 513 42.43 1.76 -18.30
N TYR A 514 42.92 1.48 -19.50
CA TYR A 514 42.14 1.13 -20.68
C TYR A 514 41.48 -0.27 -20.60
N LYS A 515 40.17 -0.39 -20.90
CA LYS A 515 39.42 -1.68 -20.92
C LYS A 515 38.35 -1.77 -22.00
N ARG A 516 37.99 -3.01 -22.37
CA ARG A 516 36.85 -3.30 -23.27
C ARG A 516 35.50 -3.05 -22.58
N LEU A 517 34.53 -2.54 -23.35
CA LEU A 517 33.15 -2.41 -22.90
C LEU A 517 32.48 -3.77 -22.59
N SER A 518 31.39 -3.73 -21.82
CA SER A 518 30.69 -4.94 -21.39
C SER A 518 29.52 -5.30 -22.32
N LYS A 519 29.36 -6.59 -22.68
CA LYS A 519 28.20 -7.07 -23.48
C LYS A 519 26.87 -6.65 -22.84
N ARG A 520 25.90 -6.24 -23.67
CA ARG A 520 24.54 -5.79 -23.26
C ARG A 520 23.93 -6.71 -22.19
N LYS A 521 23.35 -6.13 -21.13
CA LYS A 521 22.79 -6.88 -19.99
C LYS A 521 21.26 -7.03 -20.10
N PHE A 522 20.71 -7.88 -19.24
CA PHE A 522 19.26 -7.95 -18.97
C PHE A 522 18.85 -6.89 -17.94
N TRP A 523 17.60 -6.42 -18.02
CA TRP A 523 17.00 -5.42 -17.14
C TRP A 523 17.07 -5.82 -15.66
N MET A 524 16.99 -7.13 -15.36
CA MET A 524 17.23 -7.68 -14.02
C MET A 524 18.54 -7.20 -13.35
N ARG A 525 19.57 -6.84 -14.12
CA ARG A 525 20.87 -6.41 -13.59
C ARG A 525 20.91 -4.94 -13.15
N ALA A 526 19.83 -4.18 -13.32
CA ALA A 526 19.74 -2.79 -12.84
C ALA A 526 19.62 -2.71 -11.31
N ALA A 527 18.76 -3.54 -10.71
CA ALA A 527 18.60 -3.61 -9.26
C ALA A 527 19.64 -4.55 -8.62
N SER A 528 20.01 -4.29 -7.37
CA SER A 528 20.92 -5.16 -6.62
C SER A 528 20.26 -6.49 -6.26
N CYS A 529 21.07 -7.53 -6.07
CA CYS A 529 20.57 -8.86 -5.66
C CYS A 529 19.74 -8.80 -4.36
N TRP A 530 20.07 -7.89 -3.43
CA TRP A 530 19.28 -7.66 -2.22
C TRP A 530 17.90 -7.04 -2.50
N ARG A 531 17.81 -6.01 -3.35
CA ARG A 531 16.52 -5.43 -3.78
C ARG A 531 15.63 -6.51 -4.42
N TRP A 532 16.20 -7.38 -5.25
CA TRP A 532 15.50 -8.54 -5.81
C TRP A 532 15.07 -9.55 -4.74
N ALA A 533 16.00 -10.05 -3.92
CA ALA A 533 15.71 -11.07 -2.91
C ALA A 533 14.61 -10.63 -1.93
N ALA A 534 14.68 -9.40 -1.42
CA ALA A 534 13.67 -8.84 -0.55
C ALA A 534 12.29 -8.72 -1.24
N THR A 535 12.25 -8.24 -2.50
CA THR A 535 11.00 -8.11 -3.26
C THR A 535 10.36 -9.48 -3.53
N LEU A 536 11.16 -10.45 -4.00
CA LEU A 536 10.68 -11.80 -4.29
C LEU A 536 10.21 -12.51 -3.01
N PHE A 537 10.99 -12.45 -1.92
CA PHE A 537 10.63 -13.04 -0.64
C PHE A 537 9.30 -12.47 -0.09
N MET A 538 9.17 -11.15 -0.03
CA MET A 538 7.97 -10.51 0.53
C MET A 538 6.73 -10.79 -0.32
N CYS A 539 6.82 -10.67 -1.65
CA CYS A 539 5.68 -10.88 -2.54
C CYS A 539 5.28 -12.37 -2.64
N LEU A 540 6.24 -13.30 -2.69
CA LEU A 540 5.94 -14.73 -2.68
C LEU A 540 5.37 -15.19 -1.34
N SER A 541 5.88 -14.67 -0.21
CA SER A 541 5.31 -14.96 1.12
C SER A 541 3.85 -14.52 1.21
N CYS A 542 3.49 -13.34 0.68
CA CYS A 542 2.09 -12.90 0.63
C CYS A 542 1.21 -13.84 -0.20
N ILE A 543 1.69 -14.29 -1.37
CA ILE A 543 0.97 -15.22 -2.25
C ILE A 543 0.81 -16.59 -1.59
N ILE A 544 1.86 -17.12 -0.95
CA ILE A 544 1.82 -18.40 -0.23
C ILE A 544 0.84 -18.34 0.94
N VAL A 545 0.89 -17.29 1.77
CA VAL A 545 -0.07 -17.11 2.87
C VAL A 545 -1.51 -17.01 2.34
N GLY A 546 -1.74 -16.29 1.23
CA GLY A 546 -3.04 -16.25 0.57
C GLY A 546 -3.52 -17.64 0.11
N ILE A 547 -2.65 -18.43 -0.53
CA ILE A 547 -2.95 -19.80 -0.95
C ILE A 547 -3.29 -20.68 0.25
N CYS A 548 -2.48 -20.67 1.32
CA CYS A 548 -2.74 -21.47 2.51
C CYS A 548 -4.07 -21.09 3.20
N LEU A 549 -4.44 -19.80 3.21
CA LEU A 549 -5.74 -19.34 3.71
C LEU A 549 -6.91 -19.82 2.83
N PHE A 550 -6.73 -19.85 1.51
CA PHE A 550 -7.74 -20.35 0.58
C PHE A 550 -7.90 -21.88 0.67
N GLU A 551 -6.79 -22.62 0.74
CA GLU A 551 -6.78 -24.07 0.96
C GLU A 551 -7.44 -24.43 2.30
N PHE A 552 -7.11 -23.71 3.38
CA PHE A 552 -7.74 -23.86 4.69
C PHE A 552 -9.27 -23.63 4.63
N TYR A 553 -9.72 -22.59 3.92
CA TYR A 553 -11.16 -22.38 3.68
C TYR A 553 -11.80 -23.57 2.95
N THR A 554 -11.17 -24.09 1.89
CA THR A 554 -11.73 -25.26 1.18
C THR A 554 -11.76 -26.52 2.04
N MET A 555 -10.77 -26.71 2.93
CA MET A 555 -10.67 -27.90 3.78
C MET A 555 -11.66 -27.90 4.96
N TYR A 556 -11.95 -26.74 5.55
CA TYR A 556 -12.86 -26.63 6.70
C TYR A 556 -14.27 -26.13 6.37
N GLY A 557 -14.45 -25.43 5.24
CA GLY A 557 -15.74 -24.88 4.84
C GLY A 557 -16.66 -25.87 4.13
N MET A 558 -16.09 -26.88 3.44
CA MET A 558 -16.83 -27.74 2.51
C MET A 558 -16.29 -29.18 2.43
N ASN A 559 -17.02 -30.15 2.97
CA ASN A 559 -16.76 -31.60 2.79
C ASN A 559 -16.95 -32.11 1.34
N GLN A 560 -17.26 -31.24 0.37
CA GLN A 560 -17.27 -31.57 -1.05
C GLN A 560 -16.66 -30.44 -1.89
N PHE A 561 -15.69 -30.80 -2.73
CA PHE A 561 -15.05 -29.89 -3.68
C PHE A 561 -16.03 -29.61 -4.84
N THR A 562 -16.89 -28.59 -4.72
CA THR A 562 -17.90 -28.30 -5.75
C THR A 562 -17.24 -27.81 -7.03
N HIS A 563 -17.51 -28.49 -8.14
CA HIS A 563 -17.05 -28.07 -9.47
C HIS A 563 -17.74 -26.81 -10.02
N ASP A 564 -18.76 -26.27 -9.34
CA ASP A 564 -19.36 -24.98 -9.71
C ASP A 564 -18.51 -23.81 -9.23
N VAL A 565 -17.65 -23.33 -10.13
CA VAL A 565 -16.80 -22.15 -9.96
C VAL A 565 -17.58 -20.91 -9.50
N LYS A 566 -18.89 -20.80 -9.75
CA LYS A 566 -19.70 -19.65 -9.27
C LYS A 566 -19.74 -19.56 -7.75
N GLN A 567 -19.64 -20.67 -7.03
CA GLN A 567 -19.63 -20.69 -5.57
C GLN A 567 -18.35 -20.09 -4.99
N TRP A 568 -17.24 -20.10 -5.74
CA TRP A 568 -16.00 -19.39 -5.34
C TRP A 568 -16.15 -17.86 -5.42
N PHE A 569 -17.21 -17.37 -6.06
CA PHE A 569 -17.54 -15.95 -6.22
C PHE A 569 -18.82 -15.54 -5.45
N SER A 570 -19.45 -16.43 -4.68
CA SER A 570 -20.61 -16.04 -3.85
C SER A 570 -20.14 -15.25 -2.63
N SER A 571 -20.26 -13.93 -2.71
CA SER A 571 -19.80 -12.95 -1.70
C SER A 571 -20.60 -12.93 -0.39
N THR A 572 -21.11 -14.08 0.06
CA THR A 572 -21.76 -14.25 1.36
C THR A 572 -20.70 -14.10 2.44
N ILE A 573 -21.02 -13.41 3.54
CA ILE A 573 -20.17 -13.44 4.74
C ILE A 573 -20.43 -14.80 5.39
N ASP A 574 -19.55 -15.78 5.12
CA ASP A 574 -19.74 -17.13 5.63
C ASP A 574 -19.34 -17.19 7.10
N THR A 575 -20.33 -17.00 7.97
CA THR A 575 -20.18 -17.00 9.43
C THR A 575 -19.74 -18.36 10.01
N ARG A 576 -19.64 -19.43 9.20
CA ARG A 576 -18.83 -20.62 9.55
C ARG A 576 -17.38 -20.27 9.95
N SER A 577 -16.90 -19.12 9.48
CA SER A 577 -15.56 -18.56 9.78
C SER A 577 -15.21 -18.46 11.28
N TYR A 578 -16.18 -18.45 12.21
CA TYR A 578 -15.90 -18.48 13.65
C TYR A 578 -15.01 -19.64 14.08
N GLY A 579 -15.07 -20.78 13.36
CA GLY A 579 -14.20 -21.93 13.60
C GLY A 579 -12.71 -21.60 13.56
N PHE A 580 -12.28 -20.64 12.73
CA PHE A 580 -10.87 -20.22 12.65
C PHE A 580 -10.40 -19.50 13.93
N VAL A 581 -11.19 -18.55 14.42
CA VAL A 581 -10.81 -17.71 15.58
C VAL A 581 -10.95 -18.50 16.88
N ALA A 582 -12.03 -19.26 17.04
CA ALA A 582 -12.27 -20.10 18.22
C ALA A 582 -11.37 -21.35 18.29
N ALA A 583 -10.75 -21.77 17.17
CA ALA A 583 -9.75 -22.83 17.18
C ALA A 583 -8.35 -22.33 17.59
N LEU A 584 -8.04 -21.05 17.41
CA LEU A 584 -6.72 -20.49 17.71
C LEU A 584 -6.50 -20.28 19.21
N GLU A 585 -7.51 -19.83 19.97
CA GLU A 585 -7.44 -19.79 21.43
C GLU A 585 -8.82 -19.67 22.09
N GLY A 586 -8.97 -20.21 23.30
CA GLY A 586 -10.17 -20.07 24.13
C GLY A 586 -10.27 -18.72 24.85
N ALA A 587 -9.86 -17.63 24.19
CA ALA A 587 -9.67 -16.32 24.78
C ALA A 587 -10.53 -15.23 24.11
N SER A 588 -11.08 -14.32 24.90
CA SER A 588 -11.79 -13.13 24.41
C SER A 588 -10.79 -12.14 23.81
N TRP A 589 -10.87 -11.92 22.50
CA TRP A 589 -10.04 -10.94 21.81
C TRP A 589 -10.42 -9.50 22.21
N THR A 590 -9.44 -8.63 22.39
CA THR A 590 -9.69 -7.18 22.47
C THR A 590 -9.96 -6.61 21.08
N MET A 591 -10.72 -5.50 20.99
CA MET A 591 -10.88 -4.78 19.72
C MET A 591 -9.51 -4.46 19.09
N LEU A 592 -8.57 -3.93 19.89
CA LEU A 592 -7.25 -3.54 19.38
C LEU A 592 -6.44 -4.72 18.82
N SER A 593 -6.43 -5.87 19.50
CA SER A 593 -5.70 -7.05 19.01
C SER A 593 -6.32 -7.62 17.73
N ALA A 594 -7.65 -7.64 17.62
CA ALA A 594 -8.34 -8.08 16.41
C ALA A 594 -8.11 -7.09 15.24
N VAL A 595 -8.24 -5.78 15.47
CA VAL A 595 -7.96 -4.74 14.47
C VAL A 595 -6.53 -4.81 13.93
N VAL A 596 -5.54 -4.98 14.82
CA VAL A 596 -4.12 -5.10 14.43
C VAL A 596 -3.87 -6.37 13.60
N VAL A 597 -4.46 -7.52 13.97
CA VAL A 597 -4.29 -8.75 13.19
C VAL A 597 -4.98 -8.68 11.83
N ALA A 598 -6.22 -8.17 11.76
CA ALA A 598 -6.95 -7.99 10.49
C ALA A 598 -6.17 -7.13 9.48
N ASN A 599 -5.51 -6.07 9.95
CA ASN A 599 -4.80 -5.10 9.12
C ASN A 599 -3.29 -5.35 8.99
N THR A 600 -2.71 -6.32 9.70
CA THR A 600 -1.29 -6.67 9.54
C THR A 600 -0.93 -7.02 8.07
N PRO A 601 -1.76 -7.78 7.32
CA PRO A 601 -1.57 -7.97 5.87
C PRO A 601 -1.45 -6.66 5.07
N GLN A 602 -2.21 -5.60 5.41
CA GLN A 602 -2.15 -4.31 4.72
C GLN A 602 -0.81 -3.61 4.88
N LEU A 603 -0.26 -3.64 6.10
CA LEU A 603 1.06 -3.11 6.38
C LEU A 603 2.15 -3.90 5.61
N ILE A 604 1.98 -5.21 5.46
CA ILE A 604 2.88 -6.05 4.66
C ILE A 604 2.78 -5.69 3.17
N ILE A 605 1.58 -5.52 2.59
CA ILE A 605 1.42 -5.08 1.19
C ILE A 605 2.05 -3.68 0.97
N THR A 606 1.97 -2.79 1.96
CA THR A 606 2.64 -1.47 1.93
C THR A 606 4.17 -1.61 1.85
N ILE A 607 4.75 -2.56 2.58
CA ILE A 607 6.19 -2.87 2.52
C ILE A 607 6.55 -3.50 1.16
N CYS A 608 5.72 -4.42 0.65
CA CYS A 608 5.87 -5.00 -0.69
C CYS A 608 5.91 -3.92 -1.79
N TYR A 609 5.06 -2.89 -1.70
CA TYR A 609 5.08 -1.73 -2.60
C TYR A 609 6.43 -1.01 -2.61
N TYR A 610 7.02 -0.72 -1.45
CA TYR A 610 8.34 -0.08 -1.40
C TYR A 610 9.44 -0.95 -2.03
N CYS A 611 9.41 -2.26 -1.80
CA CYS A 611 10.35 -3.21 -2.42
C CYS A 611 10.19 -3.26 -3.95
N TYR A 612 8.96 -3.51 -4.42
CA TYR A 612 8.61 -3.61 -5.84
C TYR A 612 8.93 -2.31 -6.59
N ASN A 613 8.49 -1.17 -6.06
CA ASN A 613 8.79 0.14 -6.63
C ASN A 613 10.30 0.42 -6.64
N GLY A 614 11.04 0.00 -5.61
CA GLY A 614 12.51 0.11 -5.57
C GLY A 614 13.23 -0.67 -6.68
N VAL A 615 12.77 -1.88 -6.99
CA VAL A 615 13.27 -2.68 -8.14
C VAL A 615 12.88 -2.01 -9.45
N LEU A 616 11.60 -1.67 -9.64
CA LEU A 616 11.10 -1.10 -10.89
C LEU A 616 11.72 0.26 -11.23
N THR A 617 11.87 1.15 -10.24
CA THR A 617 12.55 2.45 -10.42
C THR A 617 13.97 2.22 -10.92
N SER A 618 14.71 1.26 -10.32
CA SER A 618 16.07 0.91 -10.74
C SER A 618 16.10 0.45 -12.21
N ILE A 619 15.16 -0.43 -12.60
CA ILE A 619 15.04 -0.96 -13.96
C ILE A 619 14.75 0.14 -14.98
N LEU A 620 13.76 1.00 -14.72
CA LEU A 620 13.32 2.01 -15.68
C LEU A 620 14.31 3.17 -15.80
N ALA A 621 14.97 3.57 -14.71
CA ALA A 621 16.06 4.52 -14.74
C ALA A 621 17.26 3.98 -15.55
N ALA A 622 17.64 2.71 -15.34
CA ALA A 622 18.69 2.06 -16.14
C ALA A 622 18.33 1.90 -17.63
N SER A 623 17.04 1.68 -17.94
CA SER A 623 16.53 1.64 -19.32
C SER A 623 16.62 3.01 -20.00
N GLU A 624 16.23 4.07 -19.29
CA GLU A 624 16.37 5.44 -19.78
C GLU A 624 17.84 5.82 -20.03
N TYR A 625 18.73 5.47 -19.10
CA TYR A 625 20.18 5.63 -19.24
C TYR A 625 20.71 4.85 -20.46
N SER A 626 20.33 3.58 -20.61
CA SER A 626 20.72 2.76 -21.76
C SER A 626 20.32 3.39 -23.09
N SER A 627 19.12 3.96 -23.19
CA SER A 627 18.59 4.49 -24.45
C SER A 627 19.36 5.70 -25.02
N TYR A 628 20.14 6.44 -24.22
CA TYR A 628 21.05 7.48 -24.74
C TYR A 628 22.26 6.90 -25.49
N GLY A 629 22.63 5.64 -25.20
CA GLY A 629 23.66 4.90 -25.95
C GLY A 629 23.15 4.26 -27.25
N VAL A 630 21.94 4.64 -27.70
CA VAL A 630 21.35 4.21 -28.98
C VAL A 630 21.00 5.42 -29.84
N LYS A 631 20.25 6.38 -29.28
CA LYS A 631 19.76 7.56 -30.01
C LYS A 631 20.08 8.86 -29.26
N ARG A 632 20.47 9.88 -30.03
CA ARG A 632 20.55 11.27 -29.57
C ARG A 632 19.15 11.75 -29.15
N LYS A 633 19.00 12.28 -27.94
CA LYS A 633 17.73 12.72 -27.34
C LYS A 633 17.98 13.74 -26.22
N PRO A 634 17.01 14.58 -25.82
CA PRO A 634 17.24 15.52 -24.73
C PRO A 634 17.28 14.79 -23.38
N LEU A 635 17.95 15.41 -22.40
CA LEU A 635 17.90 14.94 -21.02
C LEU A 635 16.49 15.12 -20.43
N ARG A 636 16.00 14.09 -19.74
CA ARG A 636 14.88 14.22 -18.79
C ARG A 636 15.44 14.60 -17.43
N VAL A 637 15.43 15.90 -17.16
CA VAL A 637 15.81 16.49 -15.87
C VAL A 637 14.55 16.75 -15.05
N THR A 638 14.69 17.01 -13.76
CA THR A 638 13.55 17.42 -12.94
C THR A 638 13.14 18.86 -13.28
N TRP A 639 14.13 19.74 -13.50
CA TRP A 639 13.94 21.20 -13.68
C TRP A 639 14.59 21.67 -15.00
N PRO A 640 13.87 21.64 -16.13
CA PRO A 640 14.43 22.01 -17.43
C PRO A 640 14.68 23.52 -17.52
N ILE A 641 15.83 23.90 -18.04
CA ILE A 641 16.16 25.30 -18.26
C ILE A 641 15.27 25.86 -19.39
N LYS A 642 14.63 27.00 -19.14
CA LYS A 642 13.69 27.63 -20.08
C LYS A 642 14.42 28.01 -21.37
N GLY A 643 13.88 27.61 -22.52
CA GLY A 643 14.52 27.75 -23.84
C GLY A 643 15.48 26.61 -24.23
N SER A 644 15.83 25.69 -23.32
CA SER A 644 16.59 24.49 -23.66
C SER A 644 15.69 23.40 -24.28
N GLN A 645 16.30 22.35 -24.84
CA GLN A 645 15.57 21.16 -25.33
C GLN A 645 15.28 20.13 -24.23
N GLN A 646 15.75 20.38 -23.00
CA GLN A 646 15.54 19.51 -21.85
C GLN A 646 14.06 19.28 -21.57
N ARG A 647 13.71 18.08 -21.10
CA ARG A 647 12.33 17.71 -20.75
C ARG A 647 12.21 17.62 -19.24
N SER A 648 11.14 18.21 -18.68
CA SER A 648 10.80 17.98 -17.27
C SER A 648 10.41 16.52 -17.05
N THR A 649 10.61 16.05 -15.82
CA THR A 649 10.13 14.74 -15.38
C THR A 649 8.62 14.74 -15.15
N TYR A 650 8.03 13.55 -15.22
CA TYR A 650 6.73 13.29 -14.61
C TYR A 650 6.81 13.55 -13.10
N TRP A 651 5.69 13.90 -12.46
CA TRP A 651 5.61 14.18 -11.01
C TRP A 651 6.09 13.01 -10.12
N LEU A 652 6.14 11.79 -10.66
CA LEU A 652 6.90 10.68 -10.10
C LEU A 652 8.12 10.40 -10.99
N SER A 653 9.25 9.99 -10.42
CA SER A 653 10.50 9.73 -11.17
C SER A 653 10.38 8.67 -12.29
N ILE A 654 9.27 7.94 -12.33
CA ILE A 654 8.91 6.87 -13.27
C ILE A 654 7.82 7.38 -14.25
N PRO A 655 7.86 7.03 -15.55
CA PRO A 655 6.80 7.36 -16.50
C PRO A 655 5.41 6.83 -16.10
N TYR A 656 4.37 7.66 -16.22
CA TYR A 656 2.99 7.34 -15.82
C TYR A 656 2.44 6.04 -16.42
N GLN A 657 2.85 5.68 -17.65
CA GLN A 657 2.47 4.43 -18.32
C GLN A 657 2.83 3.14 -17.54
N TYR A 658 3.79 3.24 -16.60
CA TYR A 658 4.12 2.16 -15.66
C TYR A 658 3.50 2.44 -14.28
N THR A 659 3.65 3.67 -13.78
CA THR A 659 3.26 4.00 -12.39
C THR A 659 1.75 3.97 -12.16
N ALA A 660 0.94 4.48 -13.10
CA ALA A 660 -0.51 4.52 -12.91
C ALA A 660 -1.15 3.11 -12.88
N PRO A 661 -0.87 2.20 -13.83
CA PRO A 661 -1.34 0.81 -13.73
C PRO A 661 -0.90 0.11 -12.44
N ILE A 662 0.34 0.32 -11.99
CA ILE A 662 0.87 -0.34 -10.79
C ILE A 662 0.28 0.23 -9.50
N LEU A 663 0.03 1.54 -9.42
CA LEU A 663 -0.70 2.14 -8.29
C LEU A 663 -2.16 1.66 -8.25
N VAL A 664 -2.82 1.51 -9.40
CA VAL A 664 -4.18 0.93 -9.48
C VAL A 664 -4.17 -0.53 -9.01
N LEU A 665 -3.19 -1.35 -9.43
CA LEU A 665 -3.06 -2.73 -8.97
C LEU A 665 -2.76 -2.83 -7.46
N TYR A 666 -1.91 -1.97 -6.91
CA TYR A 666 -1.67 -1.90 -5.46
C TYR A 666 -2.91 -1.44 -4.67
N MET A 667 -3.63 -0.44 -5.17
CA MET A 667 -4.87 0.04 -4.56
C MET A 667 -5.98 -1.02 -4.58
N ALA A 668 -6.11 -1.76 -5.67
CA ALA A 668 -7.00 -2.91 -5.77
C ALA A 668 -6.56 -4.04 -4.83
N LEU A 669 -5.26 -4.34 -4.73
CA LEU A 669 -4.73 -5.36 -3.82
C LEU A 669 -4.98 -5.00 -2.35
N HIS A 670 -4.77 -3.73 -1.96
CA HIS A 670 -5.11 -3.23 -0.63
C HIS A 670 -6.61 -3.39 -0.34
N TRP A 671 -7.49 -2.93 -1.23
CA TRP A 671 -8.93 -3.07 -1.03
C TRP A 671 -9.38 -4.53 -0.96
N LEU A 672 -8.91 -5.41 -1.86
CA LEU A 672 -9.20 -6.84 -1.81
C LEU A 672 -8.75 -7.46 -0.48
N VAL A 673 -7.53 -7.17 -0.01
CA VAL A 673 -7.01 -7.69 1.27
C VAL A 673 -7.82 -7.18 2.47
N SER A 674 -8.46 -6.01 2.41
CA SER A 674 -9.36 -5.50 3.47
C SER A 674 -10.72 -6.19 3.51
N GLN A 675 -11.05 -6.93 2.46
CA GLN A 675 -12.24 -7.78 2.38
C GLN A 675 -11.87 -9.28 2.54
N SER A 676 -10.58 -9.63 2.38
CA SER A 676 -10.04 -10.97 2.63
C SER A 676 -10.05 -11.34 4.10
N ILE A 677 -9.59 -10.44 4.98
CA ILE A 677 -9.62 -10.58 6.44
C ILE A 677 -10.03 -9.22 7.02
N PHE A 678 -11.05 -9.20 7.87
CA PHE A 678 -11.61 -7.99 8.46
C PHE A 678 -11.99 -8.19 9.92
N TYR A 679 -12.06 -7.07 10.64
CA TYR A 679 -12.57 -7.02 12.02
C TYR A 679 -14.10 -7.02 11.99
N LEU A 680 -14.73 -7.79 12.89
CA LEU A 680 -16.19 -7.86 13.02
C LEU A 680 -16.59 -7.85 14.50
N VAL A 681 -17.62 -7.06 14.83
CA VAL A 681 -18.28 -7.10 16.14
C VAL A 681 -19.53 -7.97 16.09
N LEU A 682 -19.69 -8.82 17.09
CA LEU A 682 -20.89 -9.65 17.27
C LEU A 682 -21.73 -9.07 18.40
N VAL A 683 -23.00 -8.78 18.11
CA VAL A 683 -23.95 -8.28 19.10
C VAL A 683 -25.01 -9.36 19.33
N PRO A 684 -25.05 -10.00 20.51
CA PRO A 684 -26.05 -11.02 20.80
C PRO A 684 -27.41 -10.39 21.13
N TYR A 685 -28.47 -10.99 20.57
CA TYR A 685 -29.86 -10.62 20.84
C TYR A 685 -30.64 -11.82 21.40
N VAL A 686 -31.53 -11.55 22.37
CA VAL A 686 -32.46 -12.52 22.98
C VAL A 686 -33.81 -11.82 23.17
N ARG A 687 -34.91 -12.47 22.73
CA ARG A 687 -36.24 -11.84 22.60
C ARG A 687 -36.18 -10.47 21.91
N ASP A 688 -35.33 -10.36 20.90
CA ASP A 688 -35.08 -9.15 20.10
C ASP A 688 -34.56 -7.94 20.94
N GLU A 689 -34.20 -8.14 22.22
CA GLU A 689 -33.46 -7.21 23.07
C GLU A 689 -31.94 -7.46 23.02
N ARG A 690 -31.15 -6.40 23.19
CA ARG A 690 -29.68 -6.40 23.02
C ARG A 690 -28.95 -6.76 24.32
N ILE A 691 -28.20 -7.86 24.34
CA ILE A 691 -27.37 -8.23 25.50
C ILE A 691 -26.01 -7.52 25.43
N ASN A 692 -25.93 -6.35 26.08
CA ASN A 692 -24.74 -5.50 26.06
C ASN A 692 -23.49 -6.13 26.71
N SER A 693 -23.65 -7.02 27.70
CA SER A 693 -22.53 -7.68 28.40
C SER A 693 -21.72 -8.64 27.52
N ASP A 694 -22.33 -9.18 26.48
CA ASP A 694 -21.85 -10.36 25.74
C ASP A 694 -21.34 -9.99 24.33
N THR A 695 -21.00 -8.71 24.10
CA THR A 695 -20.52 -8.21 22.80
C THR A 695 -19.12 -8.75 22.49
N ILE A 696 -18.98 -9.56 21.42
CA ILE A 696 -17.71 -10.24 21.08
C ILE A 696 -16.96 -9.50 19.96
N SER A 697 -15.72 -9.13 20.22
CA SER A 697 -14.74 -8.72 19.17
C SER A 697 -14.21 -9.96 18.46
N SER A 698 -14.26 -9.99 17.13
CA SER A 698 -13.84 -11.16 16.34
C SER A 698 -13.13 -10.79 15.04
N LEU A 699 -12.62 -11.81 14.36
CA LEU A 699 -12.05 -11.76 13.03
C LEU A 699 -12.94 -12.55 12.07
N SER A 700 -13.14 -12.03 10.86
CA SER A 700 -13.85 -12.70 9.79
C SER A 700 -13.02 -12.66 8.51
N TYR A 701 -13.28 -13.60 7.60
CA TYR A 701 -12.55 -13.71 6.35
C TYR A 701 -13.50 -14.07 5.20
N SER A 702 -13.06 -13.85 3.96
CA SER A 702 -13.86 -14.15 2.77
C SER A 702 -13.00 -14.74 1.65
N SER A 703 -13.48 -15.84 1.05
CA SER A 703 -12.75 -16.63 0.07
C SER A 703 -12.59 -15.93 -1.29
N THR A 704 -13.61 -15.21 -1.76
CA THR A 704 -13.56 -14.50 -3.05
C THR A 704 -12.50 -13.39 -3.08
N PRO A 705 -12.41 -12.48 -2.08
CA PRO A 705 -11.33 -11.49 -2.04
C PRO A 705 -9.94 -12.10 -1.84
N ILE A 706 -9.82 -13.21 -1.08
CA ILE A 706 -8.56 -13.97 -0.97
C ILE A 706 -8.12 -14.43 -2.36
N LEU A 707 -8.98 -15.15 -3.10
CA LEU A 707 -8.69 -15.64 -4.45
C LEU A 707 -8.29 -14.51 -5.41
N LEU A 708 -9.05 -13.41 -5.42
CA LEU A 708 -8.76 -12.24 -6.25
C LEU A 708 -7.43 -11.56 -5.87
N SER A 709 -7.09 -11.49 -4.57
CA SER A 709 -5.80 -10.93 -4.12
C SER A 709 -4.60 -11.78 -4.54
N ILE A 710 -4.73 -13.11 -4.54
CA ILE A 710 -3.72 -14.04 -5.08
C ILE A 710 -3.52 -13.78 -6.58
N LEU A 711 -4.61 -13.68 -7.35
CA LEU A 711 -4.57 -13.46 -8.80
C LEU A 711 -3.93 -12.10 -9.16
N VAL A 712 -4.28 -11.03 -8.44
CA VAL A 712 -3.67 -9.70 -8.62
C VAL A 712 -2.18 -9.73 -8.25
N GLY A 713 -1.81 -10.35 -7.13
CA GLY A 713 -0.41 -10.51 -6.73
C GLY A 713 0.42 -11.30 -7.75
N ALA A 714 -0.11 -12.40 -8.27
CA ALA A 714 0.52 -13.21 -9.31
C ALA A 714 0.71 -12.43 -10.62
N LEU A 715 -0.28 -11.64 -11.04
CA LEU A 715 -0.19 -10.76 -12.21
C LEU A 715 0.91 -9.70 -12.03
N MET A 716 1.00 -9.06 -10.86
CA MET A 716 2.04 -8.07 -10.56
C MET A 716 3.45 -8.68 -10.59
N MET A 717 3.61 -9.92 -10.12
CA MET A 717 4.85 -10.68 -10.21
C MET A 717 5.20 -11.03 -11.66
N LEU A 718 4.22 -11.46 -12.47
CA LEU A 718 4.43 -11.74 -13.90
C LEU A 718 4.87 -10.48 -14.68
N ILE A 719 4.29 -9.32 -14.37
CA ILE A 719 4.71 -8.02 -14.93
C ILE A 719 6.18 -7.73 -14.55
N LEU A 720 6.57 -7.95 -13.29
CA LEU A 720 7.94 -7.69 -12.86
C LEU A 720 8.95 -8.64 -13.52
N PHE A 721 8.63 -9.94 -13.64
CA PHE A 721 9.49 -10.92 -14.30
C PHE A 721 9.62 -10.67 -15.81
N THR A 722 8.52 -10.41 -16.52
CA THR A 722 8.56 -10.14 -17.97
C THR A 722 9.39 -8.89 -18.30
N LEU A 723 9.31 -7.84 -17.48
CA LEU A 723 10.19 -6.68 -17.59
C LEU A 723 11.66 -7.02 -17.27
N ALA A 724 11.93 -7.89 -16.30
CA ALA A 724 13.30 -8.27 -15.90
C ALA A 724 14.09 -9.02 -16.98
N PHE A 725 13.40 -9.84 -17.80
CA PHE A 725 14.01 -10.61 -18.89
C PHE A 725 14.24 -9.81 -20.18
N ARG A 726 13.81 -8.54 -20.26
CA ARG A 726 14.16 -7.66 -21.38
C ARG A 726 15.66 -7.35 -21.39
N LYS A 727 16.27 -7.21 -22.58
CA LYS A 727 17.66 -6.76 -22.74
C LYS A 727 17.75 -5.23 -22.85
N PHE A 728 18.89 -4.68 -22.46
CA PHE A 728 19.24 -3.30 -22.76
C PHE A 728 19.63 -3.14 -24.23
N ASP A 729 19.28 -1.98 -24.81
CA ASP A 729 19.38 -1.73 -26.24
C ASP A 729 20.78 -1.24 -26.66
N SER A 730 21.59 -0.74 -25.71
CA SER A 730 22.96 -0.25 -25.93
C SER A 730 24.05 -1.09 -25.24
N VAL A 731 25.31 -0.80 -25.55
CA VAL A 731 26.51 -1.38 -24.91
C VAL A 731 27.09 -0.49 -23.78
N ILE A 732 26.40 0.59 -23.41
CA ILE A 732 26.85 1.51 -22.35
C ILE A 732 27.08 0.75 -21.03
N PRO A 733 28.17 1.03 -20.30
CA PRO A 733 28.40 0.47 -18.97
C PRO A 733 27.23 0.76 -18.03
N LEU A 734 26.77 -0.28 -17.33
CA LEU A 734 25.52 -0.18 -16.57
C LEU A 734 25.73 0.63 -15.28
N ALA A 735 25.44 1.93 -15.34
CA ALA A 735 25.55 2.84 -14.21
C ALA A 735 24.44 2.69 -13.16
N SER A 736 23.23 2.27 -13.57
CA SER A 736 22.06 2.14 -12.69
C SER A 736 21.88 3.41 -11.83
N SER A 737 21.77 3.30 -10.50
CA SER A 737 21.71 4.42 -9.56
C SER A 737 23.07 4.98 -9.13
N SER A 738 24.21 4.44 -9.58
CA SER A 738 25.51 4.75 -8.98
C SER A 738 26.07 6.09 -9.46
N SER A 739 26.16 7.09 -8.57
CA SER A 739 26.68 8.42 -8.87
C SER A 739 28.03 8.38 -9.60
N ALA A 740 28.98 7.59 -9.12
CA ALA A 740 30.32 7.45 -9.71
C ALA A 740 30.34 6.77 -11.08
N ALA A 741 29.36 5.91 -11.39
CA ALA A 741 29.24 5.28 -12.71
C ALA A 741 28.57 6.20 -13.73
N ILE A 742 27.60 7.03 -13.30
CA ILE A 742 27.03 8.08 -14.15
C ILE A 742 28.11 9.12 -14.45
N SER A 743 28.85 9.53 -13.41
CA SER A 743 29.96 10.47 -13.46
C SER A 743 31.05 10.08 -14.47
N ALA A 744 31.54 8.83 -14.39
CA ALA A 744 32.58 8.32 -15.29
C ALA A 744 32.20 8.32 -16.78
N ALA A 745 30.91 8.40 -17.11
CA ALA A 745 30.43 8.49 -18.48
C ALA A 745 30.26 9.95 -18.97
N CYS A 746 30.50 10.96 -18.14
CA CYS A 746 30.20 12.38 -18.39
C CYS A 746 31.48 13.23 -18.40
N HIS A 747 32.42 12.88 -19.27
CA HIS A 747 33.68 13.61 -19.50
C HIS A 747 33.69 14.13 -20.94
N PRO A 748 33.05 15.28 -21.24
CA PRO A 748 32.84 15.71 -22.61
C PRO A 748 34.16 15.99 -23.36
N PRO A 749 34.19 15.88 -24.70
CA PRO A 749 35.36 16.21 -25.50
C PRO A 749 35.75 17.69 -25.36
N LYS A 750 37.03 18.01 -25.57
CA LYS A 750 37.57 19.37 -25.35
C LYS A 750 36.84 20.48 -26.13
N ASP A 751 36.28 20.16 -27.29
CA ASP A 751 35.65 21.13 -28.20
C ASP A 751 34.17 21.42 -27.84
N GLU A 752 33.63 20.81 -26.77
CA GLU A 752 32.27 21.01 -26.31
C GLU A 752 32.17 22.07 -25.17
N SER A 753 31.21 22.98 -25.29
CA SER A 753 30.87 23.95 -24.23
C SER A 753 30.12 23.25 -23.09
N LEU A 754 30.74 23.15 -21.93
CA LEU A 754 30.19 22.51 -20.72
C LEU A 754 28.84 23.13 -20.29
N ASP A 755 28.69 24.45 -20.44
CA ASP A 755 27.47 25.18 -20.09
C ASP A 755 26.28 24.83 -21.00
N THR A 756 26.52 24.39 -22.24
CA THR A 756 25.49 24.14 -23.24
C THR A 756 25.28 22.66 -23.58
N ALA A 757 26.28 21.80 -23.34
CA ALA A 757 26.25 20.35 -23.57
C ALA A 757 24.97 19.68 -23.07
N ALA A 758 24.57 19.99 -21.83
CA ALA A 758 23.40 19.41 -21.17
C ALA A 758 22.05 19.99 -21.62
N LEU A 759 22.05 21.12 -22.34
CA LEU A 759 20.83 21.85 -22.76
C LEU A 759 20.25 21.32 -24.07
N GLY A 760 21.09 20.71 -24.92
CA GLY A 760 20.74 20.18 -26.22
C GLY A 760 20.26 18.72 -26.22
N LEU A 761 20.44 18.07 -27.37
CA LEU A 761 20.21 16.64 -27.53
C LEU A 761 21.54 15.88 -27.31
N VAL A 762 21.61 15.06 -26.26
CA VAL A 762 22.82 14.28 -25.95
C VAL A 762 22.73 12.84 -26.44
N LYS A 763 23.88 12.24 -26.74
CA LYS A 763 24.07 10.82 -27.00
C LYS A 763 25.29 10.35 -26.22
N TRP A 764 25.30 9.09 -25.78
CA TRP A 764 26.52 8.46 -25.28
C TRP A 764 27.15 7.60 -26.37
N GLY A 765 28.46 7.74 -26.56
CA GLY A 765 29.23 6.93 -27.49
C GLY A 765 30.70 7.33 -27.50
N GLN A 766 31.46 6.78 -28.46
CA GLN A 766 32.85 7.17 -28.67
C GLN A 766 32.92 8.61 -29.17
N THR A 767 33.74 9.45 -28.53
CA THR A 767 33.98 10.83 -28.98
C THR A 767 34.93 10.86 -30.16
N ILE A 768 34.79 11.86 -31.04
CA ILE A 768 35.69 12.05 -32.18
C ILE A 768 36.99 12.75 -31.71
N SER A 769 36.84 13.82 -30.92
CA SER A 769 37.94 14.50 -30.25
C SER A 769 38.28 13.86 -28.89
N PRO A 770 39.53 13.96 -28.42
CA PRO A 770 39.93 13.51 -27.09
C PRO A 770 39.32 14.35 -25.96
N ALA A 771 39.25 13.75 -24.77
CA ALA A 771 38.89 14.45 -23.54
C ALA A 771 40.03 15.40 -23.08
N PRO A 772 39.75 16.49 -22.35
CA PRO A 772 40.76 17.45 -21.91
C PRO A 772 41.94 16.85 -21.14
N TRP A 773 41.70 15.85 -20.28
CA TRP A 773 42.73 15.21 -19.47
C TRP A 773 43.72 14.38 -20.29
N ALA A 774 43.28 13.74 -21.38
CA ALA A 774 44.13 12.91 -22.23
C ALA A 774 45.25 13.73 -22.93
N MET A 775 44.97 14.99 -23.25
CA MET A 775 45.91 15.92 -23.89
C MET A 775 47.10 16.31 -23.01
N VAL A 776 47.06 16.02 -21.70
CA VAL A 776 48.11 16.40 -20.73
C VAL A 776 49.18 15.30 -20.60
N GLY A 777 48.91 14.07 -21.09
CA GLY A 777 49.73 12.89 -20.78
C GLY A 777 50.86 12.56 -21.76
N PHE A 778 50.71 12.78 -23.07
CA PHE A 778 51.58 12.17 -24.08
C PHE A 778 51.99 13.09 -25.25
N GLN A 779 53.30 13.24 -25.46
CA GLN A 779 53.88 13.54 -26.77
C GLN A 779 54.02 12.25 -27.59
N GLY A 780 52.90 11.73 -28.08
CA GLY A 780 52.86 10.53 -28.91
C GLY A 780 51.44 10.06 -29.14
N ILE A 781 50.95 10.18 -30.39
CA ILE A 781 49.60 9.72 -30.75
C ILE A 781 49.66 8.19 -30.92
N ASN A 782 49.08 7.46 -29.96
CA ASN A 782 48.71 6.07 -30.15
C ASN A 782 47.26 6.00 -30.65
N ASP A 783 47.05 5.50 -31.87
CA ASP A 783 45.72 5.38 -32.51
C ASP A 783 44.78 4.32 -31.87
N GLN A 784 44.98 3.99 -30.59
CA GLN A 784 44.17 3.02 -29.83
C GLN A 784 43.54 3.61 -28.56
N GLU A 785 43.80 4.87 -28.24
CA GLU A 785 43.36 5.54 -27.01
C GLU A 785 41.98 6.20 -27.18
N GLU A 786 40.93 5.39 -27.25
CA GLU A 786 39.56 5.86 -27.47
C GLU A 786 38.85 6.26 -26.17
N HIS A 787 38.10 7.37 -26.20
CA HIS A 787 37.25 7.81 -25.10
C HIS A 787 35.76 7.62 -25.42
N CYS A 788 34.92 7.38 -24.41
CA CYS A 788 33.46 7.30 -24.56
C CYS A 788 32.75 8.21 -23.56
N SER A 789 31.86 9.07 -24.05
CA SER A 789 31.22 10.09 -23.22
C SER A 789 29.79 10.40 -23.64
N PHE A 790 29.02 10.99 -22.72
CA PHE A 790 27.85 11.79 -23.03
C PHE A 790 28.32 13.10 -23.67
N THR A 791 27.75 13.45 -24.82
CA THR A 791 28.04 14.71 -25.51
C THR A 791 26.86 15.09 -26.42
N SER A 792 26.72 16.38 -26.70
CA SER A 792 25.85 16.88 -27.78
C SER A 792 26.48 16.69 -29.17
N LEU A 793 27.83 16.75 -29.25
CA LEU A 793 28.62 16.56 -30.47
C LEU A 793 28.51 15.13 -31.02
N ASP A 794 29.00 14.91 -32.24
CA ASP A 794 28.88 13.62 -32.90
C ASP A 794 29.76 12.51 -32.31
N THR A 795 29.16 11.33 -32.26
CA THR A 795 29.70 10.14 -31.57
C THR A 795 29.57 8.90 -32.43
N VAL A 796 30.64 8.13 -32.51
CA VAL A 796 30.64 6.81 -33.13
C VAL A 796 30.02 5.81 -32.14
N SER A 797 29.32 4.78 -32.65
CA SER A 797 28.86 3.68 -31.79
C SER A 797 30.07 2.82 -31.37
N PRO A 798 30.42 2.76 -30.07
CA PRO A 798 31.68 2.18 -29.65
C PRO A 798 31.70 0.65 -29.82
N THR A 799 32.89 0.13 -30.06
CA THR A 799 33.10 -1.27 -30.46
C THR A 799 33.37 -2.18 -29.26
N MET A 800 33.13 -3.47 -29.41
CA MET A 800 33.38 -4.46 -28.36
C MET A 800 34.84 -5.00 -28.36
N THR A 801 35.64 -4.60 -29.34
CA THR A 801 37.00 -5.12 -29.60
C THR A 801 38.10 -4.18 -29.12
N LYS A 802 37.89 -2.87 -29.26
CA LYS A 802 38.81 -1.80 -28.82
C LYS A 802 38.74 -1.58 -27.30
N LEU A 803 39.71 -0.83 -26.79
CA LEU A 803 39.81 -0.45 -25.38
C LEU A 803 39.41 1.02 -25.21
N TYR A 804 38.84 1.34 -24.05
CA TYR A 804 38.37 2.67 -23.71
C TYR A 804 38.86 3.08 -22.32
N ALA A 805 39.06 4.37 -22.09
CA ALA A 805 39.29 4.98 -20.78
C ALA A 805 38.48 6.28 -20.67
#